data_AF-A0A355IWD7-F1
#
_entry.id   AF-A0A355IWD7-F1
#
_cell.length_a   1.000
_cell.length_b   1.000
_cell.length_c   1.000
_cell.angle_alpha   90.00
_cell.angle_beta   90.00
_cell.angle_gamma   90.00
#
_symmetry.space_group_name_H-M   'P 1'
#
loop_
_entity.id
_entity.type
_entity.pdbx_description
1 polymer ?
#
loop_
_entity_poly.entity_id
_entity_poly.type
_entity_poly.pdbx_seq_one_letter_code
_entity_poly.pdbx_strand_id
1 'polypeptide(L)'
;MNKAFLFVLLVSSFLPAISQKPLLDGFVFIKGDTFQSGDIVTDSIRNNVRVEDFEILDHPITNAEYKKFTDATGYSQPLHWKNGQIPEGKGDYPVIFVNRTDVDEYLEWISKKEGRIYRLPTTMEFEYASRGGLKDKKYPWGDDNPQGKANYDSKAGSKFDRWQEYLQPARSNKPNGYGLYNMAGNVWHLTVNLLDPAVTPFKYRITNVPTLEGSRMGGSWARGAEYLRCGNQSELSSGIRHPDLGFRPIRQPESADWRIQPRKLCAVSCGNGQVFISWALLKNDTKTTRFNVYRSDSRNHAGFLINTKPIENSTTFQDTDLTSGKRYHYYIRPVDNKGKEGQRSEWTGITVGETENSVVVTFKPVCKPGAVVPVFGDLDGDGTMDCVIRLGNGNYEMTQDPGIPVQMEAFSSYGRSLWRKDICYHDHCYGSANNAPFNVWDMDDDGKADVITRIQLGDSVFVAILDGMTGAVKHKTPWPDMATDFQRSSTRIHLSIAYLDGIHPAVITQTGLYENEVFVAYDSKLRKLWQFDSFAETNGSGGHKIEIADVDGDGKQEVFDGTTCLNHDGTMRWSIYRQHPDIVTINDFLPDRPGLEVYYVVESNAHAGAYMVDANSGEVIWKVNREDDPRWTHGHIGYASDIWEGSPGIECLASRAGHGDIKLVLFSAAGEIITEPFPRHTPIEWDGSPARELLIGNGSSIGKFDGKKVVEVADVQPNQIPNSSLLMVADLYGDFRDELVLTRQNANGMPEVVVVTATRFIGKAYITPTEDRDYRLWLAHNMGGGYPSIYYQELKTPSK
;
A
#
# COMPACT_ATOMS: atom_id res chain seq x y z
N MET A 1 2.30 -21.17 47.89
CA MET A 1 3.71 -21.22 47.44
C MET A 1 3.84 -20.26 46.26
N ASN A 2 4.68 -19.25 46.40
CA ASN A 2 4.77 -18.08 45.53
C ASN A 2 5.18 -18.45 44.09
N LYS A 3 4.34 -18.09 43.11
CA LYS A 3 4.70 -18.03 41.69
C LYS A 3 5.11 -16.59 41.38
N ALA A 4 6.40 -16.37 41.15
CA ALA A 4 6.93 -15.11 40.67
C ALA A 4 6.64 -15.00 39.16
N PHE A 5 5.82 -14.00 38.78
CA PHE A 5 5.66 -13.58 37.39
C PHE A 5 6.93 -12.84 36.96
N LEU A 6 7.65 -13.41 35.98
CA LEU A 6 8.77 -12.75 35.33
C LEU A 6 8.21 -11.77 34.30
N PHE A 7 8.02 -10.52 34.70
CA PHE A 7 7.79 -9.41 33.76
C PHE A 7 9.09 -9.20 32.98
N VAL A 8 9.12 -9.56 31.69
CA VAL A 8 10.15 -9.06 30.77
C VAL A 8 9.81 -7.60 30.49
N LEU A 9 10.30 -6.71 31.34
CA LEU A 9 10.48 -5.31 30.96
C LEU A 9 11.52 -5.30 29.83
N LEU A 10 11.07 -4.96 28.62
CA LEU A 10 11.92 -4.34 27.61
C LEU A 10 12.42 -3.01 28.20
N VAL A 11 13.50 -3.08 28.98
CA VAL A 11 14.30 -1.91 29.32
C VAL A 11 14.93 -1.48 28.01
N SER A 12 14.35 -0.47 27.35
CA SER A 12 15.11 0.30 26.39
C SER A 12 16.31 0.85 27.16
N SER A 13 17.49 0.34 26.84
CA SER A 13 18.72 0.94 27.32
C SER A 13 18.80 2.32 26.68
N PHE A 14 18.31 3.35 27.39
CA PHE A 14 18.70 4.73 27.16
C PHE A 14 20.20 4.82 27.48
N LEU A 15 21.04 4.44 26.51
CA LEU A 15 22.36 5.00 26.43
C LEU A 15 22.18 6.51 26.33
N PRO A 16 22.84 7.32 27.17
CA PRO A 16 22.81 8.77 26.98
C PRO A 16 23.36 9.02 25.59
N ALA A 17 22.58 9.68 24.74
CA ALA A 17 23.02 10.11 23.43
C ALA A 17 24.28 10.95 23.65
N ILE A 18 25.45 10.37 23.34
CA ILE A 18 26.68 11.13 23.19
C ILE A 18 26.32 12.19 22.15
N SER A 19 26.28 13.45 22.57
CA SER A 19 26.04 14.60 21.69
C SER A 19 27.15 14.62 20.65
N GLN A 20 26.94 13.90 19.55
CA GLN A 20 27.75 14.02 18.36
C GLN A 20 27.48 15.42 17.83
N LYS A 21 28.56 16.17 17.59
CA LYS A 21 28.45 17.46 16.90
C LYS A 21 27.68 17.24 15.59
N PRO A 22 26.65 18.03 15.28
CA PRO A 22 25.87 17.84 14.06
C PRO A 22 26.78 17.92 12.83
N LEU A 23 26.45 17.15 11.79
CA LEU A 23 27.24 17.08 10.55
C LEU A 23 27.15 18.39 9.75
N LEU A 24 26.02 19.08 9.89
CA LEU A 24 25.75 20.39 9.33
C LEU A 24 25.41 21.38 10.43
N ASP A 25 26.05 22.55 10.38
CA ASP A 25 25.79 23.70 11.24
C ASP A 25 25.11 24.81 10.42
N GLY A 26 24.36 25.70 11.08
CA GLY A 26 23.75 26.87 10.42
C GLY A 26 22.31 26.68 9.93
N PHE A 27 21.55 25.75 10.51
CA PHE A 27 20.10 25.69 10.28
C PHE A 27 19.37 26.86 10.94
N VAL A 28 18.48 27.49 10.18
CA VAL A 28 17.59 28.57 10.64
C VAL A 28 16.17 28.02 10.74
N PHE A 29 15.55 28.19 11.91
CA PHE A 29 14.13 27.89 12.10
C PHE A 29 13.25 28.93 11.40
N ILE A 30 12.41 28.47 10.49
CA ILE A 30 11.42 29.27 9.77
C ILE A 30 10.04 28.90 10.29
N LYS A 31 9.39 29.85 10.95
CA LYS A 31 7.99 29.72 11.33
C LYS A 31 7.12 29.82 10.08
N GLY A 32 6.36 28.78 9.79
CA GLY A 32 5.45 28.72 8.66
C GLY A 32 4.26 29.67 8.82
N ASP A 33 3.80 30.21 7.70
CA ASP A 33 2.61 31.07 7.65
C ASP A 33 1.98 31.00 6.24
N THR A 34 0.87 31.71 6.07
CA THR A 34 0.23 31.95 4.78
C THR A 34 0.88 33.14 4.08
N PHE A 35 1.17 33.00 2.78
CA PHE A 35 1.67 34.08 1.95
C PHE A 35 1.11 34.03 0.52
N GLN A 36 1.24 35.14 -0.20
CA GLN A 36 0.92 35.24 -1.62
C GLN A 36 2.10 34.72 -2.45
N SER A 37 1.95 33.51 -3.02
CA SER A 37 2.97 32.86 -3.84
C SER A 37 2.89 33.28 -5.31
N GLY A 38 4.06 33.37 -5.93
CA GLY A 38 4.25 33.70 -7.35
C GLY A 38 5.19 34.88 -7.57
N ASP A 39 5.68 35.00 -8.79
CA ASP A 39 6.52 36.10 -9.25
C ASP A 39 5.68 37.36 -9.47
N ILE A 40 5.95 38.39 -8.66
CA ILE A 40 5.21 39.66 -8.68
C ILE A 40 5.28 40.40 -10.02
N VAL A 41 6.23 40.06 -10.89
CA VAL A 41 6.40 40.72 -12.19
C VAL A 41 5.69 39.98 -13.32
N THR A 42 5.74 38.64 -13.32
CA THR A 42 5.25 37.83 -14.44
C THR A 42 3.88 37.22 -14.21
N ASP A 43 3.48 37.03 -12.96
CA ASP A 43 2.28 36.27 -12.64
C ASP A 43 1.10 37.23 -12.49
N SER A 44 0.11 37.09 -13.36
CA SER A 44 -1.11 37.90 -13.35
C SER A 44 -2.05 37.56 -12.20
N ILE A 45 -1.97 36.34 -11.67
CA ILE A 45 -2.74 35.84 -10.54
C ILE A 45 -1.76 35.15 -9.59
N ARG A 46 -1.81 35.54 -8.32
CA ARG A 46 -1.05 34.93 -7.23
C ARG A 46 -2.03 34.38 -6.20
N ASN A 47 -1.71 33.21 -5.66
CA ASN A 47 -2.58 32.48 -4.74
C ASN A 47 -2.04 32.53 -3.31
N ASN A 48 -2.94 32.50 -2.33
CA ASN A 48 -2.56 32.25 -0.95
C ASN A 48 -2.13 30.80 -0.81
N VAL A 49 -0.92 30.58 -0.30
CA VAL A 49 -0.40 29.25 0.04
C VAL A 49 0.07 29.25 1.48
N ARG A 50 0.03 28.09 2.14
CA ARG A 50 0.49 27.90 3.51
C ARG A 50 1.69 26.94 3.53
N VAL A 51 2.75 27.29 4.26
CA VAL A 51 3.86 26.38 4.56
C VAL A 51 3.85 26.02 6.05
N GLU A 52 4.30 24.82 6.39
CA GLU A 52 4.53 24.40 7.78
C GLU A 52 5.82 25.00 8.33
N ASP A 53 6.09 24.80 9.63
CA ASP A 53 7.39 25.09 10.21
C ASP A 53 8.48 24.16 9.63
N PHE A 54 9.64 24.72 9.31
CA PHE A 54 10.80 23.96 8.85
C PHE A 54 12.13 24.62 9.27
N GLU A 55 13.19 23.84 9.33
CA GLU A 55 14.55 24.37 9.46
C GLU A 55 15.25 24.30 8.11
N ILE A 56 15.84 25.41 7.65
CA ILE A 56 16.56 25.49 6.37
C ILE A 56 18.02 25.85 6.63
N LEU A 57 18.94 25.17 5.93
CA LEU A 57 20.38 25.49 6.05
C LEU A 57 20.61 26.93 5.57
N ASP A 58 21.43 27.72 6.26
CA ASP A 58 21.66 29.15 5.95
C ASP A 58 22.38 29.40 4.62
N HIS A 59 22.96 28.35 4.02
CA HIS A 59 23.74 28.39 2.78
C HIS A 59 23.46 27.16 1.90
N PRO A 60 23.78 27.16 0.58
CA PRO A 60 23.82 25.92 -0.20
C PRO A 60 24.92 24.99 0.32
N ILE A 61 24.72 23.68 0.18
CA ILE A 61 25.70 22.68 0.61
C ILE A 61 27.05 22.97 -0.03
N THR A 62 28.09 22.96 0.79
CA THR A 62 29.46 23.19 0.37
C THR A 62 30.14 21.92 -0.13
N ASN A 63 31.24 22.07 -0.88
CA ASN A 63 32.08 20.94 -1.23
C ASN A 63 32.61 20.18 0.00
N ALA A 64 32.97 20.89 1.07
CA ALA A 64 33.46 20.27 2.31
C ALA A 64 32.38 19.42 3.00
N GLU A 65 31.13 19.88 3.02
CA GLU A 65 30.00 19.14 3.58
C GLU A 65 29.60 17.95 2.73
N TYR A 66 29.58 18.10 1.40
CA TYR A 66 29.32 16.99 0.48
C TYR A 66 30.44 15.93 0.51
N LYS A 67 31.69 16.35 0.73
CA LYS A 67 32.81 15.43 0.85
C LYS A 67 32.67 14.48 2.04
N LYS A 68 32.05 14.92 3.15
CA LYS A 68 31.75 14.04 4.30
C LYS A 68 30.89 12.84 3.88
N PHE A 69 29.91 13.08 3.00
CA PHE A 69 29.07 12.03 2.44
C PHE A 69 29.87 11.07 1.57
N THR A 70 30.58 11.58 0.56
CA THR A 70 31.34 10.72 -0.37
C THR A 70 32.44 9.93 0.33
N ASP A 71 33.08 10.51 1.35
CA ASP A 71 34.12 9.83 2.13
C ASP A 71 33.53 8.76 3.06
N ALA A 72 32.30 8.96 3.57
CA ALA A 72 31.63 8.01 4.46
C ALA A 72 30.98 6.83 3.71
N THR A 73 30.49 7.07 2.49
CA THR A 73 29.69 6.08 1.73
C THR A 73 30.43 5.48 0.54
N GLY A 74 31.51 6.10 0.09
CA GLY A 74 32.14 5.76 -1.18
C GLY A 74 31.32 6.18 -2.40
N TYR A 75 30.28 7.00 -2.23
CA TYR A 75 29.43 7.47 -3.33
C TYR A 75 30.23 8.30 -4.36
N SER A 76 29.77 8.27 -5.61
CA SER A 76 30.44 8.95 -6.73
C SER A 76 30.58 10.45 -6.49
N GLN A 77 31.78 10.96 -6.72
CA GLN A 77 32.10 12.36 -6.46
C GLN A 77 31.75 13.26 -7.65
N PRO A 78 31.58 14.59 -7.42
CA PRO A 78 31.35 15.54 -8.51
C PRO A 78 32.42 15.46 -9.60
N LEU A 79 31.99 15.50 -10.87
CA LEU A 79 32.85 15.25 -12.05
C LEU A 79 34.10 16.14 -12.16
N HIS A 80 34.08 17.31 -11.52
CA HIS A 80 35.18 18.28 -11.56
C HIS A 80 36.22 18.07 -10.45
N TRP A 81 35.97 17.18 -9.48
CA TRP A 81 36.93 16.82 -8.43
C TRP A 81 37.97 15.86 -9.01
N LYS A 82 39.24 16.26 -8.99
CA LYS A 82 40.33 15.43 -9.50
C LYS A 82 40.80 14.49 -8.39
N ASN A 83 40.93 13.21 -8.71
CA ASN A 83 41.49 12.17 -7.82
C ASN A 83 40.85 12.14 -6.42
N GLY A 84 39.54 12.34 -6.31
CA GLY A 84 38.91 12.25 -4.99
C GLY A 84 38.75 13.58 -4.24
N GLN A 85 39.31 14.68 -4.76
CA GLN A 85 39.63 15.88 -3.99
C GLN A 85 38.88 17.13 -4.45
N ILE A 86 38.43 17.90 -3.45
CA ILE A 86 37.89 19.25 -3.64
C ILE A 86 38.99 20.12 -4.27
N PRO A 87 38.66 20.97 -5.26
CA PRO A 87 39.62 21.95 -5.77
C PRO A 87 40.21 22.84 -4.66
N GLU A 88 41.50 23.15 -4.76
CA GLU A 88 42.22 23.90 -3.74
C GLU A 88 41.52 25.23 -3.40
N GLY A 89 41.33 25.49 -2.11
CA GLY A 89 40.65 26.70 -1.62
C GLY A 89 39.14 26.75 -1.89
N LYS A 90 38.51 25.68 -2.40
CA LYS A 90 37.08 25.64 -2.73
C LYS A 90 36.22 24.85 -1.74
N GLY A 91 36.73 24.61 -0.53
CA GLY A 91 35.99 23.91 0.55
C GLY A 91 34.64 24.55 0.87
N ASP A 92 34.61 25.88 1.03
CA ASP A 92 33.41 26.66 1.39
C ASP A 92 32.54 27.08 0.19
N TYR A 93 32.85 26.60 -1.01
CA TYR A 93 32.07 26.90 -2.21
C TYR A 93 30.93 25.90 -2.35
N PRO A 94 29.79 26.29 -2.96
CA PRO A 94 28.68 25.37 -3.19
C PRO A 94 29.14 24.14 -3.97
N VAL A 95 28.66 22.95 -3.58
CA VAL A 95 28.77 21.77 -4.41
C VAL A 95 27.93 21.96 -5.68
N ILE A 96 28.53 21.64 -6.82
CA ILE A 96 27.94 21.76 -8.16
C ILE A 96 28.22 20.48 -8.95
N PHE A 97 27.60 20.32 -10.12
CA PHE A 97 27.62 19.05 -10.87
C PHE A 97 27.00 17.87 -10.10
N VAL A 98 26.00 18.14 -9.28
CA VAL A 98 25.13 17.13 -8.67
C VAL A 98 23.77 17.13 -9.37
N ASN A 99 23.12 15.97 -9.46
CA ASN A 99 21.77 15.86 -9.98
C ASN A 99 20.78 15.46 -8.87
N ARG A 100 19.53 15.17 -9.24
CA ARG A 100 18.50 14.82 -8.26
C ARG A 100 18.84 13.56 -7.46
N THR A 101 19.28 12.50 -8.12
CA THR A 101 19.65 11.23 -7.49
C THR A 101 20.80 11.40 -6.49
N ASP A 102 21.86 12.12 -6.87
CA ASP A 102 23.00 12.42 -6.00
C ASP A 102 22.55 13.14 -4.72
N VAL A 103 21.58 14.05 -4.85
CA VAL A 103 21.04 14.82 -3.74
C VAL A 103 20.11 14.00 -2.86
N ASP A 104 19.23 13.17 -3.44
CA ASP A 104 18.35 12.30 -2.65
C ASP A 104 19.17 11.29 -1.82
N GLU A 105 20.24 10.71 -2.38
CA GLU A 105 21.19 9.82 -1.67
C GLU A 105 21.92 10.55 -0.53
N TYR A 106 22.37 11.80 -0.77
CA TYR A 106 22.97 12.64 0.27
C TYR A 106 21.99 12.91 1.42
N LEU A 107 20.73 13.24 1.08
CA LEU A 107 19.68 13.58 2.05
C LEU A 107 19.24 12.37 2.85
N GLU A 108 19.14 11.20 2.23
CA GLU A 108 18.86 9.94 2.90
C GLU A 108 20.01 9.58 3.86
N TRP A 109 21.26 9.68 3.40
CA TRP A 109 22.43 9.41 4.23
C TRP A 109 22.46 10.30 5.49
N ILE A 110 22.31 11.61 5.34
CA ILE A 110 22.35 12.52 6.49
C ILE A 110 21.12 12.33 7.39
N SER A 111 19.95 12.00 6.82
CA SER A 111 18.75 11.70 7.60
C SER A 111 18.95 10.50 8.52
N LYS A 112 19.51 9.41 7.99
CA LYS A 112 19.86 8.21 8.77
C LYS A 112 20.93 8.52 9.80
N LYS A 113 21.92 9.32 9.44
CA LYS A 113 23.07 9.61 10.30
C LYS A 113 22.73 10.49 11.50
N GLU A 114 21.79 11.43 11.34
CA GLU A 114 21.36 12.33 12.41
C GLU A 114 20.01 11.96 13.06
N GLY A 115 19.28 10.99 12.53
CA GLY A 115 17.97 10.59 13.04
C GLY A 115 16.88 11.67 12.89
N ARG A 116 17.06 12.62 11.95
CA ARG A 116 16.11 13.68 11.60
C ARG A 116 15.84 13.62 10.10
N ILE A 117 14.61 13.90 9.66
CA ILE A 117 14.30 13.91 8.22
C ILE A 117 14.91 15.16 7.57
N TYR A 118 15.80 14.93 6.59
CA TYR A 118 16.30 15.93 5.65
C TYR A 118 15.68 15.69 4.28
N ARG A 119 15.27 16.77 3.61
CA ARG A 119 14.76 16.73 2.24
C ARG A 119 15.06 18.03 1.50
N LEU A 120 14.83 18.02 0.19
CA LEU A 120 14.74 19.27 -0.56
C LEU A 120 13.46 20.04 -0.17
N PRO A 121 13.51 21.39 -0.14
CA PRO A 121 12.31 22.19 0.04
C PRO A 121 11.38 22.01 -1.17
N THR A 122 10.08 22.11 -0.92
CA THR A 122 9.14 22.38 -2.01
C THR A 122 9.41 23.77 -2.58
N THR A 123 8.92 24.02 -3.79
CA THR A 123 9.01 25.35 -4.40
C THR A 123 8.35 26.42 -3.53
N MET A 124 7.26 26.10 -2.84
CA MET A 124 6.56 27.01 -1.94
C MET A 124 7.36 27.32 -0.67
N GLU A 125 8.02 26.31 -0.09
CA GLU A 125 8.90 26.49 1.07
C GLU A 125 10.14 27.33 0.72
N PHE A 126 10.75 27.06 -0.45
CA PHE A 126 11.89 27.85 -0.92
C PHE A 126 11.50 29.30 -1.20
N GLU A 127 10.37 29.52 -1.89
CA GLU A 127 9.86 30.86 -2.16
C GLU A 127 9.62 31.62 -0.85
N TYR A 128 8.91 31.00 0.11
CA TYR A 128 8.65 31.61 1.42
C TYR A 128 9.94 31.99 2.14
N ALA A 129 10.91 31.08 2.20
CA ALA A 129 12.21 31.32 2.81
C ALA A 129 13.00 32.42 2.08
N SER A 130 12.94 32.46 0.74
CA SER A 130 13.68 33.43 -0.07
C SER A 130 13.25 34.86 0.21
N ARG A 131 11.95 35.08 0.51
CA ARG A 131 11.38 36.39 0.83
C ARG A 131 11.92 36.99 2.14
N GLY A 132 12.45 36.18 3.06
CA GLY A 132 13.11 36.69 4.27
C GLY A 132 12.22 37.58 5.15
N GLY A 133 10.92 37.31 5.20
CA GLY A 133 9.92 38.11 5.91
C GLY A 133 9.35 39.30 5.13
N LEU A 134 9.83 39.56 3.91
CA LEU A 134 9.32 40.63 3.05
C LEU A 134 8.04 40.20 2.32
N LYS A 135 7.05 41.10 2.28
CA LYS A 135 5.81 40.92 1.51
C LYS A 135 5.89 41.71 0.21
N ASP A 136 5.47 41.08 -0.89
CA ASP A 136 5.34 41.71 -2.21
C ASP A 136 6.61 42.43 -2.71
N LYS A 137 7.76 41.79 -2.52
CA LYS A 137 9.06 42.26 -3.02
C LYS A 137 9.61 41.36 -4.11
N LYS A 138 10.36 41.98 -5.04
CA LYS A 138 11.02 41.27 -6.15
C LYS A 138 12.12 40.35 -5.65
N TYR A 139 13.00 40.85 -4.79
CA TYR A 139 14.21 40.14 -4.34
C TYR A 139 14.21 39.94 -2.82
N PRO A 140 15.08 39.05 -2.30
CA PRO A 140 15.25 38.81 -0.86
C PRO A 140 15.64 40.04 -0.04
N TRP A 141 16.05 41.13 -0.69
CA TRP A 141 16.45 42.41 -0.09
C TRP A 141 15.51 43.58 -0.45
N GLY A 142 14.38 43.33 -1.11
CA GLY A 142 13.46 44.38 -1.58
C GLY A 142 13.46 44.56 -3.10
N ASP A 143 13.17 45.79 -3.57
CA ASP A 143 12.99 46.09 -5.00
C ASP A 143 14.20 46.77 -5.65
N ASP A 144 15.26 47.01 -4.87
CA ASP A 144 16.49 47.65 -5.33
C ASP A 144 17.21 46.80 -6.40
N ASN A 145 17.98 47.50 -7.25
CA ASN A 145 18.82 46.89 -8.28
C ASN A 145 19.75 45.78 -7.67
N PRO A 146 19.84 44.59 -8.29
CA PRO A 146 20.68 43.49 -7.80
C PRO A 146 22.19 43.73 -7.82
N GLN A 147 22.68 44.76 -8.52
CA GLN A 147 24.11 45.06 -8.64
C GLN A 147 24.76 45.21 -7.25
N GLY A 148 25.76 44.37 -6.97
CA GLY A 148 26.47 44.35 -5.69
C GLY A 148 25.69 43.72 -4.52
N LYS A 149 24.50 43.15 -4.77
CA LYS A 149 23.67 42.46 -3.77
C LYS A 149 23.56 40.95 -4.01
N ALA A 150 23.79 40.50 -5.24
CA ALA A 150 23.80 39.10 -5.63
C ALA A 150 24.95 38.80 -6.60
N ASN A 151 25.32 37.51 -6.68
CA ASN A 151 26.23 37.00 -7.70
C ASN A 151 25.42 36.53 -8.92
N TYR A 152 25.44 37.29 -10.01
CA TYR A 152 24.63 37.05 -11.21
C TYR A 152 25.31 37.64 -12.46
N ASP A 153 24.82 37.30 -13.64
CA ASP A 153 25.36 37.81 -14.90
C ASP A 153 24.60 39.07 -15.37
N SER A 154 25.15 40.24 -15.03
CA SER A 154 24.57 41.52 -15.43
C SER A 154 24.76 41.88 -16.91
N LYS A 155 25.60 41.14 -17.66
CA LYS A 155 25.99 41.48 -19.05
C LYS A 155 25.73 40.35 -20.06
N ALA A 156 25.18 39.22 -19.62
CA ALA A 156 25.00 37.99 -20.42
C ALA A 156 26.32 37.51 -21.08
N GLY A 157 27.44 37.63 -20.37
CA GLY A 157 28.78 37.32 -20.89
C GLY A 157 29.46 36.09 -20.27
N SER A 158 28.91 35.55 -19.18
CA SER A 158 29.56 34.50 -18.40
C SER A 158 29.56 33.16 -19.14
N LYS A 159 30.66 32.42 -19.05
CA LYS A 159 30.86 31.16 -19.78
C LYS A 159 30.93 29.97 -18.82
N PHE A 160 30.17 28.92 -19.13
CA PHE A 160 30.05 27.73 -18.27
C PHE A 160 31.33 26.93 -18.07
N ASP A 161 32.22 26.93 -19.06
CA ASP A 161 33.55 26.32 -18.98
C ASP A 161 34.52 27.08 -18.06
N ARG A 162 34.19 28.33 -17.70
CA ARG A 162 34.95 29.20 -16.80
C ARG A 162 34.25 29.44 -15.46
N TRP A 163 33.36 28.54 -15.05
CA TRP A 163 32.58 28.65 -13.81
C TRP A 163 33.43 28.97 -12.56
N GLN A 164 34.69 28.54 -12.52
CA GLN A 164 35.63 28.78 -11.43
C GLN A 164 35.93 30.27 -11.21
N GLU A 165 35.81 31.09 -12.27
CA GLU A 165 36.02 32.54 -12.23
C GLU A 165 34.82 33.27 -11.60
N TYR A 166 33.62 32.68 -11.66
CA TYR A 166 32.36 33.34 -11.31
C TYR A 166 31.73 32.82 -10.02
N LEU A 167 31.92 31.55 -9.70
CA LEU A 167 31.37 30.96 -8.48
C LEU A 167 31.96 31.65 -7.24
N GLN A 168 31.15 31.87 -6.20
CA GLN A 168 31.57 32.47 -4.94
C GLN A 168 31.35 31.52 -3.76
N PRO A 169 32.00 31.74 -2.59
CA PRO A 169 31.73 30.98 -1.37
C PRO A 169 30.23 30.95 -1.01
N ALA A 170 29.78 29.88 -0.37
CA ALA A 170 28.36 29.63 -0.10
C ALA A 170 27.71 30.70 0.80
N ARG A 171 28.50 31.36 1.66
CA ARG A 171 28.08 32.51 2.49
C ARG A 171 28.58 33.86 1.96
N SER A 172 28.58 34.04 0.63
CA SER A 172 28.82 35.34 0.02
C SER A 172 27.58 36.24 0.09
N ASN A 173 27.80 37.56 -0.03
CA ASN A 173 26.77 38.61 0.08
C ASN A 173 26.10 38.68 1.46
N LYS A 174 25.15 39.61 1.62
CA LYS A 174 24.37 39.74 2.86
C LYS A 174 23.24 38.70 2.88
N PRO A 175 22.96 38.07 4.03
CA PRO A 175 21.79 37.21 4.15
C PRO A 175 20.49 38.03 4.07
N ASN A 176 19.38 37.37 3.75
CA ASN A 176 18.05 37.98 3.80
C ASN A 176 17.57 38.19 5.25
N GLY A 177 16.34 38.67 5.45
CA GLY A 177 15.78 38.95 6.78
C GLY A 177 15.66 37.73 7.72
N TYR A 178 15.81 36.51 7.21
CA TYR A 178 15.88 35.29 8.02
C TYR A 178 17.31 34.80 8.29
N GLY A 179 18.34 35.47 7.76
CA GLY A 179 19.72 35.00 7.91
C GLY A 179 20.17 34.03 6.81
N LEU A 180 19.42 33.91 5.70
CA LEU A 180 19.75 33.00 4.60
C LEU A 180 20.60 33.68 3.53
N TYR A 181 21.78 33.15 3.27
CA TYR A 181 22.72 33.63 2.23
C TYR A 181 22.32 33.11 0.85
N ASN A 182 22.60 33.85 -0.22
CA ASN A 182 22.46 33.36 -1.60
C ASN A 182 21.11 32.70 -1.92
N MET A 183 20.00 33.22 -1.35
CA MET A 183 18.63 32.87 -1.79
C MET A 183 18.28 33.48 -3.15
N ALA A 184 19.11 34.41 -3.63
CA ALA A 184 19.10 34.95 -4.97
C ALA A 184 20.54 35.08 -5.50
N GLY A 185 20.91 34.28 -6.51
CA GLY A 185 22.20 34.27 -7.19
C GLY A 185 23.16 33.17 -6.71
N ASN A 186 24.38 33.22 -7.22
CA ASN A 186 25.44 32.23 -7.05
C ASN A 186 25.09 30.88 -7.73
N VAL A 187 24.24 30.04 -7.16
CA VAL A 187 23.81 28.78 -7.80
C VAL A 187 22.30 28.63 -7.72
N TRP A 188 21.72 28.00 -8.73
CA TRP A 188 20.37 27.48 -8.66
C TRP A 188 20.29 26.44 -7.55
N HIS A 189 19.17 26.45 -6.82
CA HIS A 189 18.89 25.45 -5.79
C HIS A 189 17.86 24.48 -6.32
N LEU A 190 18.17 23.18 -6.28
CA LEU A 190 17.18 22.14 -6.55
C LEU A 190 16.03 22.23 -5.52
N THR A 191 14.81 22.14 -6.01
CA THR A 191 13.56 22.13 -5.24
C THR A 191 12.65 21.01 -5.75
N VAL A 192 11.57 20.70 -5.01
CA VAL A 192 10.59 19.67 -5.37
C VAL A 192 9.27 20.30 -5.78
N ASN A 193 8.68 19.79 -6.86
CA ASN A 193 7.25 19.88 -7.11
C ASN A 193 6.60 18.52 -6.80
N LEU A 194 5.67 18.49 -5.86
CA LEU A 194 4.89 17.33 -5.47
C LEU A 194 3.67 17.15 -6.41
N LEU A 195 3.96 16.92 -7.70
CA LEU A 195 2.93 16.71 -8.72
C LEU A 195 2.04 15.52 -8.40
N ASP A 196 0.73 15.62 -8.66
CA ASP A 196 -0.21 14.54 -8.36
C ASP A 196 -0.05 13.34 -9.34
N PRO A 197 0.34 12.14 -8.85
CA PRO A 197 0.54 10.95 -9.66
C PRO A 197 -0.77 10.35 -10.16
N ALA A 198 -1.95 10.77 -9.72
CA ALA A 198 -3.18 10.32 -10.38
C ALA A 198 -3.38 11.00 -11.75
N VAL A 199 -2.83 12.21 -11.95
CA VAL A 199 -3.16 13.05 -13.13
C VAL A 199 -1.96 13.56 -13.93
N THR A 200 -0.74 13.44 -13.41
CA THR A 200 0.47 13.86 -14.15
C THR A 200 0.67 12.99 -15.40
N PRO A 201 1.14 13.52 -16.55
CA PRO A 201 1.42 12.68 -17.71
C PRO A 201 2.35 11.50 -17.38
N PHE A 202 2.06 10.32 -17.94
CA PHE A 202 2.85 9.12 -17.72
C PHE A 202 4.27 9.27 -18.29
N LYS A 203 5.29 8.93 -17.49
CA LYS A 203 6.66 8.71 -17.97
C LYS A 203 7.00 7.25 -17.69
N TYR A 204 7.49 6.53 -18.71
CA TYR A 204 7.77 5.09 -18.58
C TYR A 204 8.91 4.84 -17.56
N ARG A 205 8.75 3.84 -16.67
CA ARG A 205 9.70 3.44 -15.60
C ARG A 205 9.96 4.49 -14.51
N ILE A 206 8.92 5.18 -14.04
CA ILE A 206 9.04 5.94 -12.80
C ILE A 206 8.87 4.97 -11.64
N THR A 207 9.87 4.87 -10.77
CA THR A 207 9.78 4.12 -9.50
C THR A 207 9.51 5.03 -8.30
N ASN A 208 9.52 6.35 -8.48
CA ASN A 208 9.26 7.31 -7.40
C ASN A 208 8.72 8.66 -7.91
N VAL A 209 7.55 9.10 -7.41
CA VAL A 209 6.80 10.27 -7.90
C VAL A 209 7.59 11.60 -7.85
N PRO A 210 8.34 11.97 -6.80
CA PRO A 210 9.12 13.21 -6.76
C PRO A 210 10.28 13.24 -7.77
N THR A 211 10.61 12.13 -8.43
CA THR A 211 11.63 12.08 -9.49
C THR A 211 11.06 12.39 -10.88
N LEU A 212 9.73 12.49 -11.01
CA LEU A 212 9.01 12.81 -12.25
C LEU A 212 9.51 14.10 -12.90
N GLU A 213 9.66 15.16 -12.10
CA GLU A 213 10.03 16.50 -12.55
C GLU A 213 10.88 17.22 -11.50
N GLY A 214 12.03 17.74 -11.94
CA GLY A 214 12.88 18.57 -11.13
C GLY A 214 12.47 20.04 -11.25
N SER A 215 12.58 20.77 -10.15
CA SER A 215 12.49 22.23 -10.18
C SER A 215 13.72 22.86 -9.56
N ARG A 216 13.95 24.13 -9.90
CA ARG A 216 15.01 24.95 -9.33
C ARG A 216 14.55 26.38 -9.14
N MET A 217 15.10 27.03 -8.11
CA MET A 217 14.79 28.40 -7.74
C MET A 217 16.05 29.17 -7.30
N GLY A 218 15.94 30.50 -7.24
CA GLY A 218 16.97 31.39 -6.69
C GLY A 218 17.96 31.99 -7.69
N GLY A 219 18.00 31.57 -8.96
CA GLY A 219 18.94 32.13 -9.94
C GLY A 219 20.39 31.68 -9.75
N SER A 220 21.32 32.13 -10.60
CA SER A 220 22.73 31.72 -10.53
C SER A 220 23.68 32.81 -11.03
N TRP A 221 24.99 32.58 -10.84
CA TRP A 221 26.06 33.44 -11.35
C TRP A 221 26.02 33.61 -12.88
N ALA A 222 25.33 32.72 -13.61
CA ALA A 222 25.28 32.69 -15.08
C ALA A 222 23.95 33.20 -15.66
N ARG A 223 23.12 33.88 -14.86
CA ARG A 223 21.76 34.29 -15.23
C ARG A 223 21.52 35.77 -14.95
N GLY A 224 20.61 36.36 -15.73
CA GLY A 224 20.20 37.75 -15.59
C GLY A 224 19.37 38.02 -14.33
N ALA A 225 19.10 39.30 -14.07
CA ALA A 225 18.39 39.77 -12.88
C ALA A 225 16.96 39.21 -12.76
N GLU A 226 16.31 38.91 -13.89
CA GLU A 226 14.97 38.34 -13.97
C GLU A 226 14.85 36.98 -13.26
N TYR A 227 15.94 36.20 -13.19
CA TYR A 227 15.98 34.89 -12.53
C TYR A 227 16.24 34.96 -11.02
N LEU A 228 16.54 36.16 -10.50
CA LEU A 228 16.82 36.37 -9.07
C LEU A 228 15.56 36.63 -8.24
N ARG A 229 14.40 36.76 -8.89
CA ARG A 229 13.15 37.12 -8.21
C ARG A 229 12.67 35.96 -7.34
N CYS A 230 12.14 36.25 -6.15
CA CYS A 230 11.77 35.24 -5.15
C CYS A 230 10.78 34.19 -5.69
N GLY A 231 9.81 34.60 -6.50
CA GLY A 231 8.82 33.72 -7.12
C GLY A 231 9.25 33.10 -8.45
N ASN A 232 10.48 33.37 -8.93
CA ASN A 232 10.93 32.83 -10.20
C ASN A 232 11.31 31.34 -10.06
N GLN A 233 10.55 30.49 -10.75
CA GLN A 233 10.76 29.06 -10.80
C GLN A 233 11.14 28.62 -12.22
N SER A 234 12.04 27.65 -12.32
CA SER A 234 12.36 26.97 -13.58
C SER A 234 12.26 25.47 -13.39
N GLU A 235 11.79 24.78 -14.42
CA GLU A 235 11.90 23.32 -14.51
C GLU A 235 13.32 22.91 -14.91
N LEU A 236 13.69 21.70 -14.54
CA LEU A 236 14.94 21.05 -14.89
C LEU A 236 14.74 19.54 -14.98
N SER A 237 15.37 18.90 -15.97
CA SER A 237 15.44 17.43 -15.98
C SER A 237 16.24 16.92 -14.77
N SER A 238 15.68 15.92 -14.07
CA SER A 238 16.22 15.36 -12.82
C SER A 238 17.64 14.79 -12.97
N GLY A 239 18.03 14.38 -14.18
CA GLY A 239 19.36 13.85 -14.47
C GLY A 239 20.45 14.89 -14.73
N ILE A 240 20.11 16.18 -14.88
CA ILE A 240 21.09 17.22 -15.26
C ILE A 240 22.08 17.49 -14.13
N ARG A 241 23.37 17.51 -14.49
CA ARG A 241 24.48 18.04 -13.68
C ARG A 241 25.01 19.29 -14.36
N HIS A 242 25.14 20.39 -13.64
CA HIS A 242 25.52 21.67 -14.24
C HIS A 242 26.39 22.53 -13.29
N PRO A 243 27.32 23.36 -13.81
CA PRO A 243 28.24 24.17 -12.97
C PRO A 243 27.61 25.37 -12.24
N ASP A 244 26.32 25.63 -12.46
CA ASP A 244 25.58 26.68 -11.78
C ASP A 244 24.39 26.13 -10.97
N LEU A 245 24.38 24.80 -10.74
CA LEU A 245 23.33 24.07 -10.04
C LEU A 245 23.91 23.41 -8.79
N GLY A 246 23.33 23.74 -7.64
CA GLY A 246 23.57 23.09 -6.36
C GLY A 246 22.25 22.82 -5.65
N PHE A 247 22.32 22.68 -4.32
CA PHE A 247 21.13 22.46 -3.51
C PHE A 247 21.30 22.93 -2.08
N ARG A 248 20.17 23.04 -1.39
CA ARG A 248 20.08 23.39 0.02
C ARG A 248 19.04 22.49 0.68
N PRO A 249 19.38 21.75 1.74
CA PRO A 249 18.42 20.97 2.47
C PRO A 249 17.54 21.83 3.36
N ILE A 250 16.34 21.33 3.61
CA ILE A 250 15.61 21.61 4.83
C ILE A 250 15.56 20.34 5.67
N ARG A 251 15.33 20.51 6.97
CA ARG A 251 15.12 19.40 7.90
C ARG A 251 13.93 19.64 8.81
N GLN A 252 13.37 18.56 9.33
CA GLN A 252 12.27 18.62 10.28
C GLN A 252 12.70 19.40 11.53
N PRO A 253 11.89 20.36 12.04
CA PRO A 253 12.11 20.95 13.35
C PRO A 253 12.03 19.90 14.46
N GLU A 254 12.72 20.12 15.58
CA GLU A 254 12.67 19.18 16.73
C GLU A 254 11.26 19.05 17.34
N SER A 255 10.42 20.08 17.16
CA SER A 255 9.03 20.09 17.62
C SER A 255 8.05 19.38 16.69
N ALA A 256 8.49 18.94 15.52
CA ALA A 256 7.63 18.37 14.48
C ALA A 256 8.05 16.95 14.10
N ASP A 257 7.09 16.17 13.64
CA ASP A 257 7.33 14.87 13.02
C ASP A 257 6.78 14.89 11.60
N TRP A 258 7.68 14.74 10.63
CA TRP A 258 7.36 14.75 9.20
C TRP A 258 7.08 13.36 8.63
N ARG A 259 7.21 12.30 9.44
CA ARG A 259 6.83 10.96 9.01
C ARG A 259 5.35 10.94 8.67
N ILE A 260 5.04 10.22 7.60
CA ILE A 260 3.66 9.94 7.22
C ILE A 260 3.18 8.80 8.10
N GLN A 261 1.94 8.93 8.59
CA GLN A 261 1.21 7.84 9.20
C GLN A 261 0.09 7.45 8.23
N PRO A 262 0.30 6.42 7.39
CA PRO A 262 -0.68 6.02 6.39
C PRO A 262 -2.02 5.68 7.02
N ARG A 263 -3.11 6.11 6.38
CA ARG A 263 -4.48 5.92 6.90
C ARG A 263 -5.46 5.53 5.82
N LYS A 264 -4.99 4.90 4.73
CA LYS A 264 -5.82 4.49 3.58
C LYS A 264 -6.72 5.63 3.07
N LEU A 265 -6.31 6.88 3.21
CA LEU A 265 -7.15 8.05 3.00
C LEU A 265 -7.69 8.07 1.57
N CYS A 266 -9.01 8.14 1.43
CA CYS A 266 -9.66 8.24 0.12
C CYS A 266 -10.65 9.39 0.08
N ALA A 267 -10.94 9.85 -1.13
CA ALA A 267 -11.95 10.87 -1.38
C ALA A 267 -12.69 10.57 -2.69
N VAL A 268 -14.02 10.70 -2.66
CA VAL A 268 -14.91 10.44 -3.79
C VAL A 268 -15.87 11.61 -4.01
N SER A 269 -16.27 11.83 -5.26
CA SER A 269 -17.20 12.92 -5.62
C SER A 269 -18.63 12.51 -5.30
N CYS A 270 -19.37 13.36 -4.59
CA CYS A 270 -20.80 13.17 -4.33
C CYS A 270 -21.69 13.95 -5.32
N GLY A 271 -21.09 14.65 -6.29
CA GLY A 271 -21.80 15.58 -7.16
C GLY A 271 -22.12 16.91 -6.46
N ASN A 272 -22.72 17.85 -7.18
CA ASN A 272 -23.21 19.13 -6.62
C ASN A 272 -22.17 19.91 -5.77
N GLY A 273 -20.90 19.87 -6.14
CA GLY A 273 -19.84 20.56 -5.39
C GLY A 273 -19.50 19.92 -4.04
N GLN A 274 -19.72 18.61 -3.88
CA GLN A 274 -19.46 17.88 -2.64
C GLN A 274 -18.47 16.73 -2.85
N VAL A 275 -17.64 16.52 -1.83
CA VAL A 275 -16.68 15.40 -1.75
C VAL A 275 -16.86 14.70 -0.42
N PHE A 276 -16.93 13.36 -0.47
CA PHE A 276 -16.86 12.51 0.70
C PHE A 276 -15.42 12.03 0.92
N ILE A 277 -14.97 12.06 2.16
CA ILE A 277 -13.61 11.70 2.58
C ILE A 277 -13.71 10.67 3.71
N SER A 278 -12.92 9.60 3.66
CA SER A 278 -12.82 8.61 4.73
C SER A 278 -11.38 8.13 4.93
N TRP A 279 -11.07 7.68 6.15
CA TRP A 279 -9.74 7.20 6.53
C TRP A 279 -9.77 6.16 7.65
N ALA A 280 -8.66 5.46 7.82
CA ALA A 280 -8.49 4.38 8.78
C ALA A 280 -8.33 4.91 10.20
N LEU A 281 -8.99 4.24 11.15
CA LEU A 281 -8.61 4.27 12.56
C LEU A 281 -7.57 3.17 12.80
N LEU A 282 -6.46 3.52 13.45
CA LEU A 282 -5.33 2.60 13.66
C LEU A 282 -5.36 2.01 15.08
N LYS A 283 -4.68 0.89 15.30
CA LYS A 283 -4.65 0.22 16.62
C LYS A 283 -4.08 1.09 17.74
N ASN A 284 -3.19 2.03 17.39
CA ASN A 284 -2.58 2.97 18.31
C ASN A 284 -3.42 4.24 18.57
N ASP A 285 -4.52 4.44 17.84
CA ASP A 285 -5.48 5.49 18.16
C ASP A 285 -6.27 5.13 19.43
N THR A 286 -6.79 6.13 20.12
CA THR A 286 -7.59 5.98 21.36
C THR A 286 -9.03 6.42 21.10
N LYS A 287 -9.95 6.11 22.02
CA LYS A 287 -11.33 6.64 21.99
C LYS A 287 -11.39 8.18 22.03
N THR A 288 -10.31 8.81 22.52
CA THR A 288 -10.18 10.27 22.57
C THR A 288 -9.49 10.87 21.35
N THR A 289 -8.94 10.05 20.44
CA THR A 289 -8.34 10.54 19.20
C THR A 289 -9.41 11.26 18.37
N ARG A 290 -9.05 12.43 17.85
CA ARG A 290 -9.86 13.24 16.93
C ARG A 290 -9.09 13.49 15.65
N PHE A 291 -9.73 14.08 14.65
CA PHE A 291 -9.07 14.34 13.37
C PHE A 291 -9.32 15.75 12.83
N ASN A 292 -8.25 16.36 12.32
CA ASN A 292 -8.32 17.55 11.51
C ASN A 292 -8.13 17.19 10.04
N VAL A 293 -8.88 17.84 9.16
CA VAL A 293 -8.85 17.65 7.71
C VAL A 293 -8.30 18.90 7.06
N TYR A 294 -7.33 18.72 6.19
CA TYR A 294 -6.68 19.80 5.46
C TYR A 294 -6.95 19.67 3.97
N ARG A 295 -7.27 20.79 3.30
CA ARG A 295 -7.51 20.85 1.84
C ARG A 295 -6.52 21.76 1.16
N SER A 296 -6.09 21.36 -0.03
CA SER A 296 -5.14 22.07 -0.86
C SER A 296 -5.51 21.99 -2.35
N ASP A 297 -5.18 23.01 -3.14
CA ASP A 297 -5.34 22.94 -4.61
C ASP A 297 -4.13 22.31 -5.31
N SER A 298 -3.00 22.18 -4.61
CA SER A 298 -1.82 21.42 -5.02
C SER A 298 -1.14 20.78 -3.81
N ARG A 299 -0.33 19.75 -4.03
CA ARG A 299 0.43 19.12 -2.93
C ARG A 299 1.75 19.84 -2.61
N ASN A 300 2.02 20.98 -3.26
CA ASN A 300 3.25 21.77 -3.06
C ASN A 300 3.23 22.62 -1.78
N HIS A 301 2.07 22.77 -1.15
CA HIS A 301 1.89 23.52 0.09
C HIS A 301 1.03 22.73 1.08
N ALA A 302 1.00 23.21 2.32
CA ALA A 302 0.45 22.47 3.47
C ALA A 302 -1.09 22.43 3.54
N GLY A 303 -1.81 22.91 2.54
CA GLY A 303 -3.26 23.07 2.58
C GLY A 303 -3.77 24.00 3.71
N PHE A 304 -5.09 24.07 3.89
CA PHE A 304 -5.76 24.83 4.93
C PHE A 304 -6.73 23.90 5.69
N LEU A 305 -6.83 24.09 7.01
CA LEU A 305 -7.78 23.38 7.85
C LEU A 305 -9.22 23.72 7.42
N ILE A 306 -10.06 22.70 7.18
CA ILE A 306 -11.44 22.92 6.70
C ILE A 306 -12.52 22.58 7.73
N ASN A 307 -12.25 21.74 8.72
CA ASN A 307 -13.17 21.47 9.81
C ASN A 307 -13.01 22.51 10.94
N THR A 308 -14.13 22.98 11.49
CA THR A 308 -14.14 24.00 12.57
C THR A 308 -13.85 23.42 13.96
N LYS A 309 -14.11 22.13 14.14
CA LYS A 309 -13.78 21.35 15.33
C LYS A 309 -13.18 20.01 14.89
N PRO A 310 -12.19 19.46 15.61
CA PRO A 310 -11.68 18.13 15.35
C PRO A 310 -12.83 17.10 15.29
N ILE A 311 -12.80 16.23 14.30
CA ILE A 311 -13.83 15.23 14.03
C ILE A 311 -13.75 14.16 15.13
N GLU A 312 -14.90 13.86 15.73
CA GLU A 312 -15.04 12.91 16.84
C GLU A 312 -15.87 11.70 16.41
N ASN A 313 -15.58 10.52 16.97
CA ASN A 313 -16.38 9.29 16.86
C ASN A 313 -16.69 8.83 15.41
N SER A 314 -15.96 9.36 14.43
CA SER A 314 -16.08 9.04 13.01
C SER A 314 -14.72 9.23 12.36
N THR A 315 -14.46 8.44 11.31
CA THR A 315 -13.32 8.64 10.42
C THR A 315 -13.79 9.02 9.01
N THR A 316 -14.86 9.81 8.95
CA THR A 316 -15.43 10.34 7.71
C THR A 316 -15.70 11.85 7.78
N PHE A 317 -15.67 12.51 6.62
CA PHE A 317 -15.94 13.93 6.48
C PHE A 317 -16.60 14.24 5.13
N GLN A 318 -17.48 15.24 5.10
CA GLN A 318 -18.08 15.74 3.86
C GLN A 318 -17.65 17.20 3.65
N ASP A 319 -16.93 17.46 2.56
CA ASP A 319 -16.55 18.80 2.14
C ASP A 319 -17.55 19.32 1.10
N THR A 320 -17.94 20.59 1.23
CA THR A 320 -19.02 21.22 0.44
C THR A 320 -18.54 22.51 -0.22
N ASP A 321 -19.41 23.08 -1.07
CA ASP A 321 -19.17 24.36 -1.73
C ASP A 321 -17.93 24.36 -2.64
N LEU A 322 -17.64 23.19 -3.22
CA LEU A 322 -16.51 22.99 -4.12
C LEU A 322 -16.89 23.30 -5.57
N THR A 323 -15.92 23.80 -6.33
CA THR A 323 -16.06 24.02 -7.77
C THR A 323 -15.97 22.72 -8.57
N SER A 324 -17.03 22.38 -9.33
CA SER A 324 -17.01 21.29 -10.31
C SER A 324 -15.85 21.40 -11.29
N GLY A 325 -15.26 20.27 -11.67
CA GLY A 325 -14.11 20.18 -12.57
C GLY A 325 -12.77 20.59 -11.96
N LYS A 326 -12.75 21.17 -10.76
CA LYS A 326 -11.51 21.48 -10.04
C LYS A 326 -11.03 20.25 -9.27
N ARG A 327 -9.71 20.05 -9.27
CA ARG A 327 -9.04 19.04 -8.46
C ARG A 327 -8.63 19.62 -7.10
N TYR A 328 -8.93 18.88 -6.04
CA TYR A 328 -8.53 19.19 -4.67
C TYR A 328 -7.75 18.02 -4.08
N HIS A 329 -6.89 18.32 -3.13
CA HIS A 329 -6.04 17.37 -2.43
C HIS A 329 -6.30 17.48 -0.93
N TYR A 330 -6.31 16.34 -0.25
CA TYR A 330 -6.59 16.25 1.18
C TYR A 330 -5.53 15.43 1.90
N TYR A 331 -5.29 15.78 3.15
CA TYR A 331 -4.69 14.91 4.15
C TYR A 331 -5.37 15.16 5.49
N ILE A 332 -5.17 14.25 6.45
CA ILE A 332 -5.70 14.40 7.81
C ILE A 332 -4.57 14.35 8.84
N ARG A 333 -4.83 14.88 10.04
CA ARG A 333 -3.96 14.74 11.22
C ARG A 333 -4.77 14.25 12.41
N PRO A 334 -4.30 13.23 13.16
CA PRO A 334 -4.88 12.91 14.45
C PRO A 334 -4.59 14.05 15.43
N VAL A 335 -5.51 14.28 16.34
CA VAL A 335 -5.43 15.30 17.39
C VAL A 335 -5.65 14.61 18.72
N ASP A 336 -4.71 14.84 19.65
CA ASP A 336 -4.81 14.29 21.00
C ASP A 336 -5.80 15.08 21.88
N ASN A 337 -6.05 14.59 23.10
CA ASN A 337 -6.95 15.22 24.06
C ASN A 337 -6.48 16.60 24.57
N LYS A 338 -5.26 17.02 24.25
CA LYS A 338 -4.71 18.35 24.56
C LYS A 338 -4.75 19.29 23.35
N GLY A 339 -5.29 18.83 22.22
CA GLY A 339 -5.35 19.61 20.98
C GLY A 339 -4.05 19.61 20.18
N LYS A 340 -3.08 18.75 20.52
CA LYS A 340 -1.83 18.63 19.77
C LYS A 340 -2.04 17.72 18.57
N GLU A 341 -1.67 18.19 17.38
CA GLU A 341 -1.69 17.38 16.17
C GLU A 341 -0.51 16.41 16.11
N GLY A 342 -0.78 15.21 15.59
CA GLY A 342 0.21 14.18 15.29
C GLY A 342 0.72 14.21 13.85
N GLN A 343 1.32 13.09 13.45
CA GLN A 343 1.79 12.83 12.08
C GLN A 343 0.62 12.95 11.09
N ARG A 344 0.86 13.55 9.92
CA ARG A 344 -0.17 13.62 8.88
C ARG A 344 -0.29 12.29 8.15
N SER A 345 -1.46 12.04 7.58
CA SER A 345 -1.66 11.00 6.57
C SER A 345 -0.95 11.35 5.25
N GLU A 346 -0.92 10.36 4.36
CA GLU A 346 -0.71 10.49 2.94
C GLU A 346 -1.71 11.46 2.29
N TRP A 347 -1.41 11.85 1.04
CA TRP A 347 -2.29 12.71 0.26
C TRP A 347 -3.28 11.88 -0.55
N THR A 348 -4.54 12.27 -0.56
CA THR A 348 -5.51 11.84 -1.57
C THR A 348 -5.92 13.02 -2.44
N GLY A 349 -6.30 12.77 -3.70
CA GLY A 349 -6.68 13.82 -4.65
C GLY A 349 -7.91 13.43 -5.46
N ILE A 350 -8.86 14.35 -5.59
CA ILE A 350 -10.14 14.10 -6.26
C ILE A 350 -10.53 15.30 -7.13
N THR A 351 -11.04 15.00 -8.32
CA THR A 351 -11.68 15.99 -9.20
C THR A 351 -13.17 15.99 -8.90
N VAL A 352 -13.73 17.16 -8.56
CA VAL A 352 -15.16 17.29 -8.23
C VAL A 352 -15.99 17.08 -9.48
N GLY A 353 -16.86 16.07 -9.45
CA GLY A 353 -17.78 15.76 -10.54
C GLY A 353 -19.12 16.49 -10.41
N GLU A 354 -19.85 16.56 -11.52
CA GLU A 354 -21.26 17.00 -11.54
C GLU A 354 -22.17 15.98 -10.85
N THR A 355 -21.84 14.69 -10.99
CA THR A 355 -22.59 13.56 -10.44
C THR A 355 -21.81 12.84 -9.35
N GLU A 356 -22.52 12.04 -8.55
CA GLU A 356 -21.90 11.07 -7.65
C GLU A 356 -21.03 10.07 -8.43
N ASN A 357 -19.89 9.71 -7.85
CA ASN A 357 -18.98 8.70 -8.37
C ASN A 357 -18.22 8.06 -7.21
N SER A 358 -18.57 6.82 -6.88
CA SER A 358 -17.97 6.04 -5.78
C SER A 358 -16.61 5.42 -6.11
N VAL A 359 -16.09 5.60 -7.34
CA VAL A 359 -14.80 5.02 -7.76
C VAL A 359 -13.64 5.73 -7.06
N VAL A 360 -12.85 4.96 -6.34
CA VAL A 360 -11.57 5.40 -5.75
C VAL A 360 -10.45 5.30 -6.79
N VAL A 361 -10.33 4.13 -7.43
CA VAL A 361 -9.27 3.84 -8.41
C VAL A 361 -9.79 2.90 -9.50
N THR A 362 -9.21 3.01 -10.70
CA THR A 362 -9.42 2.07 -11.80
C THR A 362 -8.07 1.59 -12.34
N PHE A 363 -7.85 0.28 -12.32
CA PHE A 363 -6.69 -0.38 -12.89
C PHE A 363 -7.01 -0.86 -14.30
N LYS A 364 -6.17 -0.49 -15.26
CA LYS A 364 -6.41 -0.71 -16.70
C LYS A 364 -5.26 -1.54 -17.30
N PRO A 365 -5.40 -2.86 -17.38
CA PRO A 365 -4.48 -3.72 -18.12
C PRO A 365 -4.18 -3.19 -19.52
N VAL A 366 -2.90 -3.21 -19.90
CA VAL A 366 -2.43 -2.57 -21.14
C VAL A 366 -2.67 -3.45 -22.37
N CYS A 367 -2.84 -4.76 -22.21
CA CYS A 367 -3.25 -5.70 -23.25
C CYS A 367 -4.64 -6.26 -22.94
N LYS A 368 -5.37 -6.71 -23.97
CA LYS A 368 -6.69 -7.33 -23.80
C LYS A 368 -6.51 -8.71 -23.15
N PRO A 369 -6.74 -8.85 -21.84
CA PRO A 369 -6.74 -10.15 -21.21
C PRO A 369 -8.10 -10.84 -21.41
N GLY A 370 -8.14 -12.13 -21.11
CA GLY A 370 -9.37 -12.84 -20.79
C GLY A 370 -9.87 -12.41 -19.41
N ALA A 371 -9.58 -13.21 -18.38
CA ALA A 371 -9.92 -12.90 -16.99
C ALA A 371 -8.89 -11.98 -16.31
N VAL A 372 -9.30 -11.32 -15.23
CA VAL A 372 -8.44 -10.50 -14.36
C VAL A 372 -8.58 -10.99 -12.92
N VAL A 373 -7.46 -11.14 -12.23
CA VAL A 373 -7.41 -11.53 -10.81
C VAL A 373 -6.51 -10.56 -10.07
N PRO A 374 -7.07 -9.57 -9.34
CA PRO A 374 -6.32 -8.59 -8.57
C PRO A 374 -5.94 -9.12 -7.19
N VAL A 375 -4.72 -8.84 -6.76
CA VAL A 375 -4.22 -9.02 -5.39
C VAL A 375 -3.57 -7.71 -4.95
N PHE A 376 -3.78 -7.31 -3.70
CA PHE A 376 -3.40 -6.00 -3.18
C PHE A 376 -2.25 -6.10 -2.17
N GLY A 377 -1.33 -5.14 -2.24
CA GLY A 377 -0.21 -4.98 -1.31
C GLY A 377 0.51 -3.66 -1.59
N ASP A 378 1.30 -3.16 -0.64
CA ASP A 378 1.98 -1.87 -0.76
C ASP A 378 3.37 -2.09 -1.37
N LEU A 379 3.52 -1.89 -2.69
CA LEU A 379 4.74 -2.24 -3.43
C LEU A 379 5.82 -1.16 -3.28
N ASP A 380 5.45 0.10 -3.04
CA ASP A 380 6.41 1.21 -2.92
C ASP A 380 6.70 1.67 -1.49
N GLY A 381 5.92 1.18 -0.51
CA GLY A 381 6.07 1.46 0.91
C GLY A 381 5.47 2.80 1.33
N ASP A 382 4.55 3.36 0.55
CA ASP A 382 3.85 4.61 0.88
C ASP A 382 2.66 4.44 1.84
N GLY A 383 2.33 3.19 2.16
CA GLY A 383 1.25 2.77 3.05
C GLY A 383 -0.12 2.67 2.38
N THR A 384 -0.19 2.85 1.06
CA THR A 384 -1.40 2.69 0.26
C THR A 384 -1.37 1.37 -0.51
N MET A 385 -2.52 0.76 -0.73
CA MET A 385 -2.58 -0.51 -1.47
C MET A 385 -2.35 -0.30 -2.97
N ASP A 386 -1.27 -0.86 -3.49
CA ASP A 386 -1.05 -1.11 -4.91
C ASP A 386 -1.76 -2.41 -5.33
N CYS A 387 -1.73 -2.73 -6.63
CA CYS A 387 -2.46 -3.88 -7.16
C CYS A 387 -1.61 -4.66 -8.18
N VAL A 388 -1.53 -5.98 -8.01
CA VAL A 388 -0.95 -6.89 -8.98
C VAL A 388 -2.06 -7.74 -9.57
N ILE A 389 -2.19 -7.72 -10.90
CA ILE A 389 -3.25 -8.41 -11.62
C ILE A 389 -2.65 -9.56 -12.42
N ARG A 390 -3.08 -10.80 -12.14
CA ARG A 390 -2.89 -11.91 -13.07
C ARG A 390 -3.82 -11.72 -14.26
N LEU A 391 -3.23 -11.67 -15.44
CA LEU A 391 -3.89 -11.47 -16.72
C LEU A 391 -4.12 -12.82 -17.38
N GLY A 392 -5.38 -13.23 -17.46
CA GLY A 392 -5.78 -14.34 -18.29
C GLY A 392 -5.48 -14.02 -19.75
N ASN A 393 -4.99 -14.99 -20.48
CA ASN A 393 -4.59 -14.88 -21.88
C ASN A 393 -5.45 -15.77 -22.80
N GLY A 394 -6.56 -16.31 -22.26
CA GLY A 394 -7.38 -17.29 -22.97
C GLY A 394 -6.86 -18.73 -22.88
N ASN A 395 -5.76 -18.98 -22.14
CA ASN A 395 -5.43 -20.34 -21.73
C ASN A 395 -6.54 -20.85 -20.79
N TYR A 396 -7.02 -22.06 -21.05
CA TYR A 396 -7.87 -22.80 -20.13
C TYR A 396 -7.45 -24.27 -20.10
N GLU A 397 -7.89 -24.99 -19.08
CA GLU A 397 -7.66 -26.42 -18.99
C GLU A 397 -8.27 -27.12 -20.23
N MET A 398 -7.53 -28.02 -20.87
CA MET A 398 -7.93 -28.78 -22.05
C MET A 398 -8.15 -27.97 -23.35
N THR A 399 -7.76 -26.70 -23.41
CA THR A 399 -7.78 -25.94 -24.68
C THR A 399 -6.50 -26.10 -25.49
N GLN A 400 -6.55 -25.74 -26.78
CA GLN A 400 -5.35 -25.63 -27.59
C GLN A 400 -4.51 -24.44 -27.13
N ASP A 401 -3.18 -24.57 -27.20
CA ASP A 401 -2.24 -23.48 -26.91
C ASP A 401 -2.58 -22.24 -27.75
N PRO A 402 -2.95 -21.10 -27.11
CA PRO A 402 -3.25 -19.87 -27.82
C PRO A 402 -2.00 -19.08 -28.24
N GLY A 403 -0.78 -19.57 -27.92
CA GLY A 403 0.49 -18.99 -28.36
C GLY A 403 0.89 -17.72 -27.61
N ILE A 404 0.25 -17.44 -26.48
CA ILE A 404 0.56 -16.31 -25.60
C ILE A 404 0.73 -16.80 -24.16
N PRO A 405 1.65 -16.22 -23.35
CA PRO A 405 1.85 -16.64 -21.97
C PRO A 405 0.81 -16.02 -21.03
N VAL A 406 0.64 -16.63 -19.86
CA VAL A 406 -0.03 -16.00 -18.72
C VAL A 406 0.86 -14.86 -18.26
N GLN A 407 0.29 -13.69 -18.03
CA GLN A 407 1.04 -12.49 -17.64
C GLN A 407 0.58 -11.99 -16.27
N MET A 408 1.44 -11.20 -15.63
CA MET A 408 1.08 -10.35 -14.50
C MET A 408 1.41 -8.91 -14.82
N GLU A 409 0.57 -8.00 -14.34
CA GLU A 409 0.80 -6.56 -14.45
C GLU A 409 0.59 -5.92 -13.08
N ALA A 410 1.60 -5.18 -12.62
CA ALA A 410 1.56 -4.44 -11.36
C ALA A 410 1.17 -2.99 -11.62
N PHE A 411 0.40 -2.42 -10.70
CA PHE A 411 -0.11 -1.08 -10.76
C PHE A 411 0.10 -0.36 -9.44
N SER A 412 0.46 0.93 -9.51
CA SER A 412 0.44 1.79 -8.34
C SER A 412 -0.99 2.03 -7.83
N SER A 413 -1.14 2.51 -6.60
CA SER A 413 -2.40 2.84 -5.91
C SER A 413 -3.28 3.87 -6.64
N TYR A 414 -2.72 4.57 -7.62
CA TYR A 414 -3.41 5.52 -8.50
C TYR A 414 -3.78 4.93 -9.88
N GLY A 415 -3.67 3.60 -10.06
CA GLY A 415 -4.06 2.91 -11.29
C GLY A 415 -3.04 2.92 -12.41
N ARG A 416 -1.76 3.25 -12.13
CA ARG A 416 -0.70 3.31 -13.15
C ARG A 416 0.04 2.00 -13.28
N SER A 417 0.12 1.46 -14.49
CA SER A 417 0.98 0.30 -14.80
C SER A 417 2.45 0.61 -14.47
N LEU A 418 3.07 -0.24 -13.65
CA LEU A 418 4.46 -0.19 -13.24
C LEU A 418 5.31 -1.08 -14.15
N TRP A 419 4.91 -2.34 -14.26
CA TRP A 419 5.53 -3.34 -15.11
C TRP A 419 4.51 -4.41 -15.51
N ARG A 420 4.79 -5.08 -16.62
CA ARG A 420 4.11 -6.29 -17.05
C ARG A 420 5.15 -7.36 -17.34
N LYS A 421 4.88 -8.60 -16.91
CA LYS A 421 5.82 -9.71 -17.03
C LYS A 421 5.10 -10.97 -17.49
N ASP A 422 5.74 -11.70 -18.40
CA ASP A 422 5.34 -13.06 -18.74
C ASP A 422 5.72 -13.98 -17.59
N ILE A 423 4.78 -14.83 -17.19
CA ILE A 423 4.93 -15.68 -16.02
C ILE A 423 5.13 -17.13 -16.45
N CYS A 424 4.29 -17.64 -17.35
CA CYS A 424 4.38 -19.04 -17.78
C CYS A 424 3.60 -19.27 -19.09
N TYR A 425 4.11 -20.15 -19.95
CA TYR A 425 3.46 -20.57 -21.20
C TYR A 425 2.53 -21.77 -21.00
N HIS A 426 1.72 -22.04 -22.02
CA HIS A 426 0.61 -23.00 -22.00
C HIS A 426 1.01 -24.46 -21.70
N ASP A 427 2.21 -24.87 -22.10
CA ASP A 427 2.77 -26.20 -21.83
C ASP A 427 2.96 -26.47 -20.33
N HIS A 428 3.10 -25.41 -19.55
CA HIS A 428 3.31 -25.46 -18.12
C HIS A 428 2.13 -24.86 -17.33
N CYS A 429 1.32 -23.99 -17.94
CA CYS A 429 0.29 -23.24 -17.24
C CYS A 429 -0.93 -22.76 -18.02
N TYR A 430 -2.11 -22.92 -17.42
CA TYR A 430 -3.39 -22.42 -17.96
C TYR A 430 -3.91 -21.12 -17.33
N GLY A 431 -3.19 -20.50 -16.39
CA GLY A 431 -3.52 -19.17 -15.88
C GLY A 431 -4.66 -19.08 -14.85
N SER A 432 -5.12 -20.23 -14.33
CA SER A 432 -6.11 -20.29 -13.24
C SER A 432 -5.45 -20.26 -11.86
N ALA A 433 -6.26 -20.09 -10.81
CA ALA A 433 -5.80 -20.14 -9.42
C ALA A 433 -5.12 -21.46 -9.05
N ASN A 434 -5.48 -22.55 -9.74
CA ASN A 434 -4.91 -23.87 -9.50
C ASN A 434 -3.55 -24.09 -10.18
N ASN A 435 -3.06 -23.16 -10.99
CA ASN A 435 -1.82 -23.40 -11.73
C ASN A 435 -0.91 -22.17 -11.95
N ALA A 436 -1.40 -20.98 -11.65
CA ALA A 436 -0.63 -19.73 -11.65
C ALA A 436 -0.76 -19.00 -10.31
N PRO A 437 -0.46 -19.65 -9.16
CA PRO A 437 -0.65 -19.02 -7.86
C PRO A 437 0.32 -17.86 -7.66
N PHE A 438 -0.14 -16.81 -6.99
CA PHE A 438 0.71 -15.70 -6.58
C PHE A 438 0.18 -14.95 -5.38
N ASN A 439 1.11 -14.36 -4.64
CA ASN A 439 0.87 -13.54 -3.46
C ASN A 439 1.62 -12.21 -3.56
N VAL A 440 1.18 -11.21 -2.79
CA VAL A 440 1.84 -9.89 -2.68
C VAL A 440 2.13 -9.59 -1.20
N TRP A 441 3.39 -9.74 -0.78
CA TRP A 441 3.79 -9.64 0.62
C TRP A 441 5.22 -9.10 0.78
N ASP A 442 5.48 -8.36 1.85
CA ASP A 442 6.83 -7.91 2.22
C ASP A 442 7.63 -9.08 2.80
N MET A 443 8.55 -9.63 1.99
CA MET A 443 9.30 -10.83 2.37
C MET A 443 10.57 -10.50 3.17
N ASP A 444 11.12 -9.30 3.05
CA ASP A 444 12.37 -8.89 3.72
C ASP A 444 12.22 -7.80 4.79
N ASP A 445 10.97 -7.44 5.13
CA ASP A 445 10.59 -6.49 6.18
C ASP A 445 11.21 -5.10 5.95
N ASP A 446 11.31 -4.70 4.68
CA ASP A 446 11.83 -3.40 4.26
C ASP A 446 10.74 -2.32 4.13
N GLY A 447 9.48 -2.72 4.37
CA GLY A 447 8.28 -1.91 4.24
C GLY A 447 7.64 -1.95 2.85
N LYS A 448 8.13 -2.79 1.93
CA LYS A 448 7.64 -2.89 0.55
C LYS A 448 7.31 -4.33 0.19
N ALA A 449 6.14 -4.51 -0.40
CA ALA A 449 5.69 -5.82 -0.81
C ALA A 449 6.41 -6.30 -2.08
N ASP A 450 6.81 -7.57 -2.05
CA ASP A 450 7.26 -8.34 -3.20
C ASP A 450 6.09 -9.09 -3.84
N VAL A 451 6.30 -9.60 -5.06
CA VAL A 451 5.38 -10.54 -5.72
C VAL A 451 5.98 -11.94 -5.67
N ILE A 452 5.32 -12.85 -4.97
CA ILE A 452 5.73 -14.24 -4.84
C ILE A 452 4.89 -15.06 -5.81
N THR A 453 5.52 -15.72 -6.77
CA THR A 453 4.81 -16.39 -7.86
C THR A 453 5.62 -17.54 -8.44
N ARG A 454 4.95 -18.38 -9.22
CA ARG A 454 5.62 -19.29 -10.17
C ARG A 454 6.20 -18.48 -11.32
N ILE A 455 7.37 -18.83 -11.86
CA ILE A 455 7.87 -18.25 -13.12
C ILE A 455 8.59 -19.28 -13.99
N GLN A 456 8.34 -19.23 -15.29
CA GLN A 456 9.08 -20.00 -16.29
C GLN A 456 10.27 -19.20 -16.80
N LEU A 457 11.45 -19.81 -16.83
CA LEU A 457 12.67 -19.27 -17.42
C LEU A 457 13.32 -20.35 -18.28
N GLY A 458 13.25 -20.19 -19.60
CA GLY A 458 13.57 -21.27 -20.53
C GLY A 458 12.56 -22.42 -20.38
N ASP A 459 13.05 -23.65 -20.29
CA ASP A 459 12.22 -24.86 -20.14
C ASP A 459 11.98 -25.24 -18.67
N SER A 460 12.37 -24.39 -17.72
CA SER A 460 12.29 -24.67 -16.29
C SER A 460 11.36 -23.71 -15.57
N VAL A 461 10.72 -24.22 -14.53
CA VAL A 461 9.76 -23.51 -13.71
C VAL A 461 10.33 -23.34 -12.31
N PHE A 462 10.14 -22.16 -11.74
CA PHE A 462 10.67 -21.76 -10.44
C PHE A 462 9.55 -21.22 -9.56
N VAL A 463 9.70 -21.38 -8.24
CA VAL A 463 9.15 -20.42 -7.28
C VAL A 463 10.06 -19.20 -7.33
N ALA A 464 9.50 -17.99 -7.39
CA ALA A 464 10.26 -16.76 -7.43
C ALA A 464 9.65 -15.67 -6.54
N ILE A 465 10.54 -14.86 -5.96
CA ILE A 465 10.22 -13.59 -5.31
C ILE A 465 10.68 -12.49 -6.27
N LEU A 466 9.74 -11.67 -6.70
CA LEU A 466 9.97 -10.53 -7.58
C LEU A 466 9.86 -9.23 -6.79
N ASP A 467 10.77 -8.29 -7.04
CA ASP A 467 10.64 -6.92 -6.55
C ASP A 467 9.31 -6.31 -7.00
N GLY A 468 8.52 -5.80 -6.05
CA GLY A 468 7.17 -5.31 -6.29
C GLY A 468 7.08 -4.16 -7.30
N MET A 469 8.07 -3.25 -7.29
CA MET A 469 8.07 -2.06 -8.13
C MET A 469 8.62 -2.26 -9.54
N THR A 470 9.43 -3.30 -9.75
CA THR A 470 10.16 -3.51 -11.01
C THR A 470 9.88 -4.85 -11.68
N GLY A 471 9.34 -5.82 -10.95
CA GLY A 471 9.17 -7.20 -11.39
C GLY A 471 10.50 -7.93 -11.62
N ALA A 472 11.62 -7.40 -11.11
CA ALA A 472 12.92 -8.03 -11.17
C ALA A 472 12.99 -9.24 -10.23
N VAL A 473 13.62 -10.33 -10.65
CA VAL A 473 13.75 -11.53 -9.80
C VAL A 473 14.77 -11.24 -8.68
N LYS A 474 14.31 -11.22 -7.42
CA LYS A 474 15.18 -11.14 -6.22
C LYS A 474 15.74 -12.51 -5.87
N HIS A 475 14.85 -13.50 -5.77
CA HIS A 475 15.18 -14.89 -5.42
C HIS A 475 14.41 -15.85 -6.30
N LYS A 476 14.98 -17.04 -6.56
CA LYS A 476 14.28 -18.15 -7.20
C LYS A 476 14.84 -19.51 -6.78
N THR A 477 13.98 -20.52 -6.76
CA THR A 477 14.33 -21.93 -6.57
C THR A 477 13.45 -22.78 -7.50
N PRO A 478 13.89 -23.95 -8.00
CA PRO A 478 13.03 -24.83 -8.80
C PRO A 478 11.70 -25.10 -8.08
N TRP A 479 10.60 -25.11 -8.85
CA TRP A 479 9.30 -25.51 -8.31
C TRP A 479 9.37 -26.98 -7.83
N PRO A 480 8.79 -27.33 -6.67
CA PRO A 480 8.82 -28.71 -6.18
C PRO A 480 8.20 -29.70 -7.16
N ASP A 481 8.89 -30.81 -7.40
CA ASP A 481 8.35 -31.91 -8.19
C ASP A 481 7.28 -32.67 -7.39
N MET A 482 6.28 -33.22 -8.09
CA MET A 482 5.34 -34.16 -7.51
C MET A 482 6.03 -35.46 -7.10
N ALA A 483 5.54 -36.06 -6.01
CA ALA A 483 5.95 -37.41 -5.61
C ALA A 483 5.54 -38.47 -6.66
N THR A 484 4.30 -38.39 -7.17
CA THR A 484 3.76 -39.24 -8.25
C THR A 484 2.60 -38.51 -8.96
N ASP A 485 2.50 -38.60 -10.29
CA ASP A 485 1.50 -37.86 -11.08
C ASP A 485 0.58 -38.76 -11.93
N PHE A 486 -0.09 -39.74 -11.31
CA PHE A 486 -0.97 -40.65 -12.03
C PHE A 486 -2.30 -40.00 -12.42
N GLN A 487 -2.77 -39.05 -11.60
CA GLN A 487 -4.00 -38.28 -11.87
C GLN A 487 -3.74 -37.04 -12.72
N ARG A 488 -2.50 -36.78 -13.14
CA ARG A 488 -2.08 -35.54 -13.83
C ARG A 488 -2.39 -34.28 -12.99
N SER A 489 -2.37 -34.44 -11.67
CA SER A 489 -2.61 -33.37 -10.70
C SER A 489 -1.38 -32.51 -10.42
N SER A 490 -0.25 -32.75 -11.10
CA SER A 490 0.95 -31.90 -11.04
C SER A 490 0.70 -30.47 -11.50
N THR A 491 -0.41 -30.29 -12.21
CA THR A 491 -0.94 -28.98 -12.60
C THR A 491 -1.85 -28.35 -11.53
N ARG A 492 -1.97 -28.93 -10.34
CA ARG A 492 -2.66 -28.35 -9.19
C ARG A 492 -1.59 -27.89 -8.20
N ILE A 493 -1.36 -26.59 -8.20
CA ILE A 493 -0.34 -25.95 -7.39
C ILE A 493 -0.90 -24.71 -6.71
N HIS A 494 -0.46 -24.49 -5.47
CA HIS A 494 -0.90 -23.38 -4.64
C HIS A 494 0.29 -22.78 -3.89
N LEU A 495 0.10 -21.56 -3.42
CA LEU A 495 1.13 -20.79 -2.73
C LEU A 495 0.49 -19.96 -1.62
N SER A 496 1.12 -19.94 -0.46
CA SER A 496 0.74 -19.07 0.65
C SER A 496 1.97 -18.53 1.39
N ILE A 497 1.76 -17.55 2.27
CA ILE A 497 2.78 -17.00 3.17
C ILE A 497 2.41 -17.38 4.60
N ALA A 498 3.39 -17.82 5.38
CA ALA A 498 3.22 -18.20 6.78
C ALA A 498 4.33 -17.62 7.67
N TYR A 499 4.01 -17.35 8.93
CA TYR A 499 4.97 -16.98 9.98
C TYR A 499 5.30 -18.22 10.82
N LEU A 500 6.11 -19.12 10.24
CA LEU A 500 6.45 -20.41 10.85
C LEU A 500 7.31 -20.30 12.11
N ASP A 501 8.03 -19.20 12.30
CA ASP A 501 8.77 -18.91 13.53
C ASP A 501 8.10 -17.81 14.37
N GLY A 502 6.91 -17.37 13.95
CA GLY A 502 6.13 -16.29 14.55
C GLY A 502 6.62 -14.88 14.23
N ILE A 503 7.75 -14.74 13.52
CA ILE A 503 8.46 -13.46 13.33
C ILE A 503 8.70 -13.13 11.86
N HIS A 504 9.17 -14.08 11.06
CA HIS A 504 9.58 -13.85 9.68
C HIS A 504 8.64 -14.58 8.70
N PRO A 505 8.35 -13.96 7.53
CA PRO A 505 7.53 -14.60 6.52
C PRO A 505 8.29 -15.74 5.82
N ALA A 506 7.56 -16.82 5.55
CA ALA A 506 8.00 -17.99 4.81
C ALA A 506 7.04 -18.26 3.64
N VAL A 507 7.58 -18.72 2.51
CA VAL A 507 6.80 -19.15 1.35
C VAL A 507 6.46 -20.62 1.50
N ILE A 508 5.16 -20.95 1.41
CA ILE A 508 4.67 -22.32 1.42
C ILE A 508 4.12 -22.64 0.03
N THR A 509 4.61 -23.72 -0.56
CA THR A 509 4.11 -24.20 -1.86
C THR A 509 3.49 -25.57 -1.73
N GLN A 510 2.43 -25.81 -2.48
CA GLN A 510 1.79 -27.11 -2.66
C GLN A 510 1.93 -27.55 -4.12
N THR A 511 2.25 -28.82 -4.34
CA THR A 511 2.17 -29.47 -5.65
C THR A 511 1.42 -30.78 -5.54
N GLY A 512 0.33 -30.93 -6.30
CA GLY A 512 -0.61 -32.04 -6.16
C GLY A 512 -1.83 -31.66 -5.33
N LEU A 513 -2.94 -32.38 -5.54
CA LEU A 513 -4.20 -32.12 -4.83
C LEU A 513 -5.11 -33.35 -4.72
N TYR A 514 -5.28 -34.14 -5.79
CA TYR A 514 -6.18 -35.32 -5.78
C TYR A 514 -5.48 -36.65 -5.46
N GLU A 515 -4.15 -36.66 -5.43
CA GLU A 515 -3.31 -37.83 -5.13
C GLU A 515 -2.29 -37.46 -4.05
N ASN A 516 -1.00 -37.79 -4.18
CA ASN A 516 0.01 -37.31 -3.27
C ASN A 516 0.28 -35.81 -3.49
N GLU A 517 0.27 -35.04 -2.42
CA GLU A 517 0.68 -33.66 -2.35
C GLU A 517 2.13 -33.53 -1.84
N VAL A 518 2.84 -32.51 -2.32
CA VAL A 518 4.18 -32.14 -1.83
C VAL A 518 4.12 -30.69 -1.35
N PHE A 519 4.32 -30.52 -0.04
CA PHE A 519 4.43 -29.22 0.60
C PHE A 519 5.88 -28.90 0.86
N VAL A 520 6.28 -27.68 0.52
CA VAL A 520 7.63 -27.19 0.81
C VAL A 520 7.54 -25.80 1.39
N ALA A 521 8.19 -25.60 2.53
CA ALA A 521 8.40 -24.29 3.11
C ALA A 521 9.78 -23.76 2.75
N TYR A 522 9.84 -22.47 2.46
CA TYR A 522 11.05 -21.73 2.20
C TYR A 522 11.10 -20.46 3.03
N ASP A 523 12.28 -20.01 3.40
CA ASP A 523 12.44 -18.67 3.97
C ASP A 523 12.29 -17.57 2.91
N SER A 524 12.40 -16.31 3.33
CA SER A 524 12.33 -15.13 2.47
C SER A 524 13.39 -15.03 1.37
N LYS A 525 14.39 -15.93 1.37
CA LYS A 525 15.42 -16.03 0.32
C LYS A 525 15.25 -17.29 -0.53
N LEU A 526 14.11 -17.97 -0.39
CA LEU A 526 13.78 -19.24 -1.01
C LEU A 526 14.75 -20.39 -0.67
N ARG A 527 15.32 -20.38 0.55
CA ARG A 527 16.06 -21.53 1.10
C ARG A 527 15.07 -22.48 1.77
N LYS A 528 15.12 -23.76 1.42
CA LYS A 528 14.20 -24.78 1.94
C LYS A 528 14.34 -24.90 3.46
N LEU A 529 13.22 -24.82 4.17
CA LEU A 529 13.09 -25.01 5.61
C LEU A 529 12.72 -26.46 5.91
N TRP A 530 11.62 -26.94 5.34
CA TRP A 530 11.14 -28.31 5.46
C TRP A 530 10.38 -28.72 4.20
N GLN A 531 10.11 -30.01 4.09
CA GLN A 531 9.26 -30.60 3.06
C GLN A 531 8.42 -31.71 3.68
N PHE A 532 7.15 -31.75 3.30
CA PHE A 532 6.21 -32.79 3.66
C PHE A 532 5.69 -33.44 2.38
N ASP A 533 5.86 -34.76 2.28
CA ASP A 533 5.35 -35.56 1.17
C ASP A 533 4.17 -36.37 1.67
N SER A 534 3.00 -36.13 1.10
CA SER A 534 1.75 -36.74 1.50
C SER A 534 1.64 -38.16 0.94
N PHE A 535 1.43 -39.14 1.83
CA PHE A 535 1.27 -40.54 1.47
C PHE A 535 0.24 -41.23 2.39
N ALA A 536 -0.37 -42.30 1.87
CA ALA A 536 -1.30 -43.16 2.61
C ALA A 536 -2.50 -42.41 3.21
N GLU A 537 -2.49 -42.10 4.50
CA GLU A 537 -3.66 -41.50 5.17
C GLU A 537 -3.82 -40.00 4.88
N THR A 538 -2.78 -39.33 4.37
CA THR A 538 -2.82 -37.88 4.11
C THR A 538 -3.09 -37.53 2.65
N ASN A 539 -3.04 -38.47 1.71
CA ASN A 539 -3.03 -38.13 0.28
C ASN A 539 -4.42 -37.90 -0.32
N GLY A 540 -4.58 -36.89 -1.17
CA GLY A 540 -5.86 -36.50 -1.76
C GLY A 540 -6.72 -35.73 -0.75
N SER A 541 -6.06 -35.07 0.19
CA SER A 541 -6.65 -34.22 1.22
C SER A 541 -6.59 -32.75 0.83
N GLY A 542 -5.79 -32.39 -0.18
CA GLY A 542 -5.46 -31.02 -0.45
C GLY A 542 -6.64 -30.19 -0.91
N GLY A 543 -6.64 -28.91 -0.50
CA GLY A 543 -7.66 -27.94 -0.86
C GLY A 543 -7.25 -27.09 -2.06
N HIS A 544 -8.18 -26.27 -2.55
CA HIS A 544 -7.91 -25.28 -3.60
C HIS A 544 -7.21 -24.00 -3.11
N LYS A 545 -6.58 -24.06 -1.93
CA LYS A 545 -5.76 -23.02 -1.29
C LYS A 545 -5.02 -23.62 -0.09
N ILE A 546 -3.93 -22.98 0.31
CA ILE A 546 -3.19 -23.28 1.54
C ILE A 546 -3.63 -22.28 2.60
N GLU A 547 -4.21 -22.78 3.70
CA GLU A 547 -4.61 -21.96 4.84
C GLU A 547 -3.54 -21.99 5.94
N ILE A 548 -3.48 -20.90 6.72
CA ILE A 548 -2.47 -20.72 7.76
C ILE A 548 -3.11 -20.10 9.01
N ALA A 549 -2.79 -20.64 10.18
CA ALA A 549 -3.28 -20.12 11.45
C ALA A 549 -2.39 -20.60 12.60
N ASP A 550 -2.27 -19.80 13.65
CA ASP A 550 -1.72 -20.25 14.94
C ASP A 550 -2.84 -20.97 15.71
N VAL A 551 -2.84 -22.30 15.69
CA VAL A 551 -3.97 -23.09 16.21
C VAL A 551 -3.76 -23.57 17.63
N ASP A 552 -2.53 -23.51 18.14
CA ASP A 552 -2.20 -23.93 19.51
C ASP A 552 -1.73 -22.77 20.43
N GLY A 553 -1.65 -21.56 19.89
CA GLY A 553 -1.35 -20.34 20.62
C GLY A 553 0.13 -20.17 20.96
N ASP A 554 1.04 -20.86 20.27
CA ASP A 554 2.49 -20.75 20.48
C ASP A 554 3.12 -19.52 19.79
N GLY A 555 2.33 -18.78 19.00
CA GLY A 555 2.72 -17.59 18.25
C GLY A 555 3.23 -17.89 16.84
N LYS A 556 3.29 -19.16 16.43
CA LYS A 556 3.69 -19.60 15.10
C LYS A 556 2.49 -20.16 14.35
N GLN A 557 2.54 -20.10 13.03
CA GLN A 557 1.43 -20.54 12.20
C GLN A 557 1.66 -21.97 11.71
N GLU A 558 0.66 -22.83 11.94
CA GLU A 558 0.45 -24.10 11.28
C GLU A 558 0.04 -23.93 9.81
N VAL A 559 0.22 -24.98 9.02
CA VAL A 559 -0.08 -25.02 7.59
C VAL A 559 -1.17 -26.06 7.32
N PHE A 560 -2.22 -25.65 6.62
CA PHE A 560 -3.32 -26.52 6.23
C PHE A 560 -3.24 -26.92 4.77
N ASP A 561 -3.22 -28.22 4.56
CA ASP A 561 -3.39 -28.90 3.29
C ASP A 561 -4.79 -29.50 3.22
N GLY A 562 -5.78 -28.65 2.90
CA GLY A 562 -7.20 -29.04 2.98
C GLY A 562 -7.55 -29.67 4.32
N THR A 563 -7.84 -30.97 4.33
CA THR A 563 -8.22 -31.76 5.53
C THR A 563 -7.03 -32.28 6.36
N THR A 564 -5.80 -31.84 6.06
CA THR A 564 -4.59 -32.15 6.83
C THR A 564 -3.97 -30.89 7.42
N CYS A 565 -3.52 -30.94 8.68
CA CYS A 565 -2.81 -29.87 9.36
C CYS A 565 -1.37 -30.29 9.67
N LEU A 566 -0.42 -29.42 9.30
CA LEU A 566 1.01 -29.56 9.57
C LEU A 566 1.42 -28.52 10.62
N ASN A 567 2.29 -28.95 11.54
CA ASN A 567 3.01 -28.06 12.45
C ASN A 567 3.86 -27.05 11.67
N HIS A 568 4.21 -25.95 12.32
CA HIS A 568 5.11 -24.93 11.77
C HIS A 568 6.47 -25.48 11.27
N ASP A 569 6.91 -26.64 11.77
CA ASP A 569 8.14 -27.33 11.38
C ASP A 569 7.96 -28.37 10.26
N GLY A 570 6.75 -28.51 9.72
CA GLY A 570 6.41 -29.44 8.64
C GLY A 570 6.07 -30.86 9.09
N THR A 571 6.08 -31.15 10.40
CA THR A 571 5.59 -32.43 10.91
C THR A 571 4.06 -32.47 10.91
N MET A 572 3.47 -33.64 10.62
CA MET A 572 2.01 -33.79 10.64
C MET A 572 1.46 -33.62 12.06
N ARG A 573 0.48 -32.73 12.21
CA ARG A 573 -0.26 -32.53 13.46
C ARG A 573 -1.44 -33.49 13.54
N TRP A 574 -2.31 -33.42 12.54
CA TRP A 574 -3.45 -34.32 12.37
C TRP A 574 -3.90 -34.33 10.91
N SER A 575 -4.68 -35.34 10.54
CA SER A 575 -5.37 -35.44 9.26
C SER A 575 -6.73 -36.07 9.52
N ILE A 576 -7.78 -35.45 9.00
CA ILE A 576 -9.14 -36.00 9.06
C ILE A 576 -9.50 -36.51 7.68
N TYR A 577 -10.18 -37.67 7.61
CA TYR A 577 -10.75 -38.27 6.39
C TYR A 577 -10.10 -37.85 5.07
N ARG A 578 -9.34 -38.75 4.45
CA ARG A 578 -8.70 -38.60 3.13
C ARG A 578 -9.62 -38.06 2.01
N GLN A 579 -9.88 -36.76 1.95
CA GLN A 579 -10.90 -36.15 1.09
C GLN A 579 -10.58 -34.68 0.79
N HIS A 580 -10.77 -34.30 -0.47
CA HIS A 580 -10.59 -32.96 -1.00
C HIS A 580 -11.72 -32.00 -0.59
N PRO A 581 -11.42 -30.86 0.07
CA PRO A 581 -12.34 -29.76 0.29
C PRO A 581 -12.16 -28.61 -0.71
N ASP A 582 -13.28 -28.03 -1.13
CA ASP A 582 -13.30 -26.82 -1.96
C ASP A 582 -13.23 -25.55 -1.13
N ILE A 583 -13.82 -25.61 0.06
CA ILE A 583 -13.83 -24.51 1.03
C ILE A 583 -13.15 -25.00 2.31
N VAL A 584 -12.20 -24.19 2.76
CA VAL A 584 -11.54 -24.30 4.05
C VAL A 584 -11.56 -22.90 4.66
N THR A 585 -12.06 -22.77 5.88
CA THR A 585 -12.00 -21.50 6.62
C THR A 585 -11.65 -21.78 8.06
N ILE A 586 -10.72 -21.00 8.62
CA ILE A 586 -10.28 -21.10 10.01
C ILE A 586 -10.72 -19.84 10.73
N ASN A 587 -11.39 -19.97 11.87
CA ASN A 587 -11.84 -18.84 12.68
C ASN A 587 -12.21 -19.30 14.09
N ASP A 588 -12.55 -18.34 14.95
CA ASP A 588 -13.21 -18.61 16.23
C ASP A 588 -14.74 -18.69 15.99
N PHE A 589 -15.19 -19.85 15.51
CA PHE A 589 -16.59 -20.05 15.11
C PHE A 589 -17.50 -20.20 16.33
N LEU A 590 -16.99 -20.85 17.37
CA LEU A 590 -17.69 -21.16 18.61
C LEU A 590 -17.01 -20.40 19.76
N PRO A 591 -17.32 -19.10 20.00
CA PRO A 591 -16.56 -18.23 20.91
C PRO A 591 -16.56 -18.69 22.38
N ASP A 592 -17.49 -19.56 22.78
CA ASP A 592 -17.51 -20.18 24.11
C ASP A 592 -16.57 -21.40 24.24
N ARG A 593 -16.05 -21.91 23.12
CA ARG A 593 -15.06 -22.98 23.04
C ARG A 593 -13.67 -22.35 22.91
N PRO A 594 -12.70 -22.67 23.79
CA PRO A 594 -11.34 -22.17 23.63
C PRO A 594 -10.67 -22.77 22.39
N GLY A 595 -10.07 -21.92 21.56
CA GLY A 595 -9.29 -22.33 20.40
C GLY A 595 -9.87 -21.76 19.11
N LEU A 596 -9.40 -22.30 17.99
CA LEU A 596 -9.97 -22.02 16.67
C LEU A 596 -10.66 -23.29 16.15
N GLU A 597 -11.61 -23.11 15.25
CA GLU A 597 -12.22 -24.18 14.48
C GLU A 597 -11.90 -24.05 13.00
N VAL A 598 -12.03 -25.18 12.29
CA VAL A 598 -11.95 -25.25 10.83
C VAL A 598 -13.27 -25.73 10.26
N TYR A 599 -13.84 -24.92 9.39
CA TYR A 599 -15.01 -25.25 8.59
C TYR A 599 -14.60 -25.74 7.21
N TYR A 600 -15.13 -26.91 6.83
CA TYR A 600 -14.90 -27.54 5.53
C TYR A 600 -16.18 -27.71 4.73
N VAL A 601 -16.08 -27.49 3.43
CA VAL A 601 -17.05 -27.99 2.44
C VAL A 601 -16.33 -28.99 1.54
N VAL A 602 -16.65 -30.27 1.73
CA VAL A 602 -15.96 -31.40 1.10
C VAL A 602 -16.62 -31.76 -0.24
N GLU A 603 -15.83 -31.79 -1.31
CA GLU A 603 -16.29 -32.17 -2.66
C GLU A 603 -16.47 -33.69 -2.76
N SER A 604 -15.50 -34.43 -2.23
CA SER A 604 -15.30 -35.84 -2.57
C SER A 604 -16.53 -36.72 -2.32
N ASN A 605 -17.02 -37.40 -3.37
CA ASN A 605 -18.33 -38.09 -3.38
C ASN A 605 -18.59 -39.05 -2.21
N ALA A 606 -17.57 -39.71 -1.66
CA ALA A 606 -17.75 -40.68 -0.58
C ALA A 606 -18.18 -40.01 0.73
N HIS A 607 -17.66 -38.81 0.99
CA HIS A 607 -17.85 -38.08 2.24
C HIS A 607 -18.23 -36.62 2.01
N ALA A 608 -18.83 -36.31 0.85
CA ALA A 608 -19.30 -34.96 0.53
C ALA A 608 -20.20 -34.43 1.64
N GLY A 609 -19.96 -33.21 2.10
CA GLY A 609 -20.58 -32.70 3.32
C GLY A 609 -19.98 -31.41 3.82
N ALA A 610 -20.61 -30.88 4.86
CA ALA A 610 -20.09 -29.80 5.68
C ALA A 610 -19.55 -30.36 7.00
N TYR A 611 -18.40 -29.88 7.43
CA TYR A 611 -17.73 -30.33 8.66
C TYR A 611 -17.22 -29.13 9.45
N MET A 612 -17.26 -29.27 10.77
CA MET A 612 -16.55 -28.38 11.70
C MET A 612 -15.65 -29.23 12.57
N VAL A 613 -14.37 -28.86 12.65
CA VAL A 613 -13.40 -29.54 13.51
C VAL A 613 -12.64 -28.56 14.37
N ASP A 614 -12.13 -29.03 15.50
CA ASP A 614 -11.16 -28.30 16.30
C ASP A 614 -9.84 -28.14 15.53
N ALA A 615 -9.35 -26.91 15.39
CA ALA A 615 -8.20 -26.63 14.54
C ALA A 615 -6.88 -27.19 15.08
N ASN A 616 -6.76 -27.37 16.40
CA ASN A 616 -5.53 -27.88 17.01
C ASN A 616 -5.46 -29.41 16.99
N SER A 617 -6.59 -30.10 17.20
CA SER A 617 -6.64 -31.56 17.38
C SER A 617 -7.23 -32.32 16.20
N GLY A 618 -7.97 -31.65 15.31
CA GLY A 618 -8.75 -32.29 14.25
C GLY A 618 -9.98 -33.04 14.77
N GLU A 619 -10.35 -32.89 16.04
CA GLU A 619 -11.57 -33.50 16.59
C GLU A 619 -12.80 -32.97 15.85
N VAL A 620 -13.60 -33.87 15.28
CA VAL A 620 -14.85 -33.49 14.61
C VAL A 620 -15.86 -33.02 15.65
N ILE A 621 -16.20 -31.74 15.61
CA ILE A 621 -17.20 -31.12 16.47
C ILE A 621 -18.60 -31.49 15.96
N TRP A 622 -18.82 -31.31 14.66
CA TRP A 622 -20.01 -31.79 13.97
C TRP A 622 -19.72 -32.04 12.49
N LYS A 623 -20.54 -32.89 11.87
CA LYS A 623 -20.56 -33.10 10.43
C LYS A 623 -21.99 -33.30 9.95
N VAL A 624 -22.28 -32.84 8.75
CA VAL A 624 -23.50 -33.18 8.01
C VAL A 624 -23.05 -33.58 6.61
N ASN A 625 -23.03 -34.88 6.32
CA ASN A 625 -22.48 -35.40 5.09
C ASN A 625 -23.45 -36.35 4.37
N ARG A 626 -22.95 -37.00 3.32
CA ARG A 626 -23.68 -37.98 2.51
C ARG A 626 -24.23 -39.17 3.30
N GLU A 627 -23.60 -39.54 4.41
CA GLU A 627 -24.05 -40.63 5.28
C GLU A 627 -25.33 -40.24 6.02
N ASP A 628 -25.44 -38.96 6.40
CA ASP A 628 -26.60 -38.38 7.09
C ASP A 628 -27.71 -37.97 6.11
N ASP A 629 -27.33 -37.41 4.95
CA ASP A 629 -28.23 -36.96 3.90
C ASP A 629 -27.67 -37.26 2.50
N PRO A 630 -28.27 -38.21 1.74
CA PRO A 630 -27.76 -38.65 0.45
C PRO A 630 -27.80 -37.57 -0.66
N ARG A 631 -28.44 -36.42 -0.40
CA ARG A 631 -28.43 -35.25 -1.29
C ARG A 631 -27.05 -34.60 -1.39
N TRP A 632 -26.17 -34.83 -0.42
CA TRP A 632 -24.78 -34.42 -0.53
C TRP A 632 -24.04 -35.31 -1.53
N THR A 633 -23.73 -34.74 -2.68
CA THR A 633 -22.94 -35.40 -3.72
C THR A 633 -21.63 -34.69 -3.97
N HIS A 634 -21.60 -33.36 -3.83
CA HIS A 634 -20.42 -32.54 -4.11
C HIS A 634 -20.64 -31.16 -3.44
N GLY A 635 -19.89 -30.85 -2.38
CA GLY A 635 -19.80 -29.49 -1.85
C GLY A 635 -18.82 -28.65 -2.66
N HIS A 636 -19.20 -27.42 -3.04
CA HIS A 636 -18.40 -26.55 -3.95
C HIS A 636 -18.39 -25.09 -3.52
N ILE A 637 -19.55 -24.55 -3.14
CA ILE A 637 -19.75 -23.14 -2.81
C ILE A 637 -19.93 -23.03 -1.31
N GLY A 638 -19.25 -22.07 -0.67
CA GLY A 638 -19.46 -21.77 0.74
C GLY A 638 -18.71 -20.53 1.20
N TYR A 639 -19.06 -20.05 2.38
CA TYR A 639 -18.33 -19.05 3.15
C TYR A 639 -18.67 -19.21 4.64
N ALA A 640 -17.93 -18.49 5.48
CA ALA A 640 -18.23 -18.33 6.90
C ALA A 640 -18.28 -16.83 7.25
N SER A 641 -19.35 -16.39 7.93
CA SER A 641 -19.49 -15.02 8.43
C SER A 641 -20.64 -14.96 9.45
N ASP A 642 -20.48 -14.20 10.52
CA ASP A 642 -21.61 -13.81 11.38
C ASP A 642 -22.50 -12.84 10.60
N ILE A 643 -23.72 -13.26 10.32
CA ILE A 643 -24.71 -12.51 9.54
C ILE A 643 -26.05 -12.37 10.28
N TRP A 644 -26.15 -12.91 11.50
CA TRP A 644 -27.38 -12.85 12.28
C TRP A 644 -27.15 -12.96 13.78
N GLU A 645 -27.40 -11.85 14.48
CA GLU A 645 -27.30 -11.75 15.95
C GLU A 645 -28.17 -12.77 16.73
N GLY A 646 -29.16 -13.40 16.08
CA GLY A 646 -30.01 -14.42 16.70
C GLY A 646 -29.39 -15.82 16.76
N SER A 647 -28.21 -16.01 16.17
CA SER A 647 -27.45 -17.26 16.16
C SER A 647 -26.07 -16.99 16.77
N PRO A 648 -25.69 -17.66 17.88
CA PRO A 648 -24.36 -17.50 18.46
C PRO A 648 -23.26 -18.04 17.55
N GLY A 649 -22.19 -17.25 17.38
CA GLY A 649 -21.01 -17.64 16.62
C GLY A 649 -21.09 -17.24 15.14
N ILE A 650 -20.29 -17.89 14.31
CA ILE A 650 -20.15 -17.59 12.88
C ILE A 650 -20.98 -18.58 12.04
N GLU A 651 -21.96 -18.09 11.28
CA GLU A 651 -22.73 -18.93 10.37
C GLU A 651 -21.89 -19.46 9.20
N CYS A 652 -22.25 -20.65 8.72
CA CYS A 652 -21.56 -21.37 7.67
C CYS A 652 -22.49 -21.68 6.50
N LEU A 653 -22.12 -21.27 5.28
CA LEU A 653 -22.87 -21.56 4.06
C LEU A 653 -22.23 -22.71 3.28
N ALA A 654 -23.04 -23.61 2.73
CA ALA A 654 -22.58 -24.64 1.80
C ALA A 654 -23.59 -24.93 0.68
N SER A 655 -23.08 -25.30 -0.50
CA SER A 655 -23.84 -26.06 -1.52
C SER A 655 -23.75 -27.56 -1.26
N ARG A 656 -24.73 -28.33 -1.72
CA ARG A 656 -24.75 -29.81 -1.54
C ARG A 656 -24.48 -30.60 -2.82
N ALA A 657 -24.76 -30.03 -3.99
CA ALA A 657 -24.84 -30.78 -5.25
C ALA A 657 -24.10 -30.14 -6.44
N GLY A 658 -22.85 -29.73 -6.24
CA GLY A 658 -21.92 -29.32 -7.31
C GLY A 658 -22.02 -27.87 -7.75
N HIS A 659 -21.26 -27.52 -8.80
CA HIS A 659 -21.07 -26.15 -9.29
C HIS A 659 -22.34 -25.37 -9.62
N GLY A 660 -23.42 -26.06 -10.00
CA GLY A 660 -24.70 -25.45 -10.40
C GLY A 660 -25.74 -25.38 -9.28
N ASP A 661 -25.42 -25.85 -8.08
CA ASP A 661 -26.39 -25.92 -6.99
C ASP A 661 -26.71 -24.53 -6.43
N ILE A 662 -27.98 -24.17 -6.52
CA ILE A 662 -28.53 -22.90 -6.01
C ILE A 662 -29.31 -23.09 -4.70
N LYS A 663 -29.44 -24.32 -4.20
CA LYS A 663 -30.13 -24.63 -2.95
C LYS A 663 -29.13 -24.66 -1.80
N LEU A 664 -28.56 -23.48 -1.51
CA LEU A 664 -27.55 -23.34 -0.48
C LEU A 664 -28.16 -23.54 0.91
N VAL A 665 -27.36 -24.08 1.83
CA VAL A 665 -27.78 -24.39 3.19
C VAL A 665 -26.98 -23.51 4.13
N LEU A 666 -27.68 -22.79 5.01
CA LEU A 666 -27.07 -22.01 6.07
C LEU A 666 -27.10 -22.80 7.37
N PHE A 667 -25.94 -23.01 7.96
CA PHE A 667 -25.75 -23.64 9.26
C PHE A 667 -25.40 -22.57 10.31
N SER A 668 -25.87 -22.77 11.55
CA SER A 668 -25.28 -22.11 12.71
C SER A 668 -23.85 -22.63 12.94
N ALA A 669 -23.07 -21.93 13.76
CA ALA A 669 -21.73 -22.39 14.15
C ALA A 669 -21.74 -23.80 14.79
N ALA A 670 -22.84 -24.16 15.45
CA ALA A 670 -23.04 -25.45 16.09
C ALA A 670 -23.54 -26.56 15.14
N GLY A 671 -23.71 -26.28 13.85
CA GLY A 671 -24.11 -27.28 12.83
C GLY A 671 -25.60 -27.48 12.66
N GLU A 672 -26.44 -26.63 13.26
CA GLU A 672 -27.89 -26.67 13.07
C GLU A 672 -28.26 -25.96 11.77
N ILE A 673 -29.16 -26.55 10.97
CA ILE A 673 -29.66 -25.90 9.76
C ILE A 673 -30.60 -24.76 10.18
N ILE A 674 -30.19 -23.52 9.88
CA ILE A 674 -31.00 -22.32 10.11
C ILE A 674 -32.04 -22.18 8.99
N THR A 675 -31.59 -22.26 7.74
CA THR A 675 -32.48 -22.10 6.58
C THR A 675 -31.93 -22.79 5.32
N GLU A 676 -32.86 -23.30 4.51
CA GLU A 676 -32.62 -23.97 3.25
C GLU A 676 -33.86 -23.81 2.34
N PRO A 677 -33.74 -23.26 1.12
CA PRO A 677 -32.53 -22.68 0.55
C PRO A 677 -32.24 -21.29 1.12
N PHE A 678 -30.97 -21.00 1.38
CA PHE A 678 -30.48 -19.63 1.60
C PHE A 678 -30.11 -18.99 0.25
N PRO A 679 -30.45 -17.71 0.01
CA PRO A 679 -30.07 -17.04 -1.22
C PRO A 679 -28.56 -16.81 -1.31
N ARG A 680 -28.02 -16.84 -2.53
CA ARG A 680 -26.60 -16.56 -2.78
C ARG A 680 -26.32 -15.06 -2.68
N HIS A 681 -25.90 -14.62 -1.50
CA HIS A 681 -25.46 -13.26 -1.21
C HIS A 681 -24.04 -13.27 -0.65
N THR A 682 -23.36 -12.13 -0.71
CA THR A 682 -21.97 -11.97 -0.23
C THR A 682 -21.98 -11.17 1.07
N PRO A 683 -21.52 -11.72 2.20
CA PRO A 683 -21.29 -10.94 3.42
C PRO A 683 -20.42 -9.72 3.18
N ILE A 684 -20.76 -8.60 3.80
CA ILE A 684 -20.06 -7.32 3.66
C ILE A 684 -20.16 -6.51 4.97
N GLU A 685 -19.10 -5.81 5.33
CA GLU A 685 -19.13 -4.79 6.38
C GLU A 685 -19.48 -3.42 5.77
N TRP A 686 -20.65 -2.86 6.10
CA TRP A 686 -21.11 -1.60 5.51
C TRP A 686 -21.61 -0.56 6.51
N ASP A 687 -22.20 -0.96 7.64
CA ASP A 687 -22.77 -0.03 8.61
C ASP A 687 -22.25 -0.16 10.04
N GLY A 688 -21.34 -1.10 10.30
CA GLY A 688 -20.73 -1.34 11.59
C GLY A 688 -21.68 -1.93 12.61
N SER A 689 -22.62 -2.76 12.17
CA SER A 689 -23.47 -3.59 13.03
C SER A 689 -22.69 -4.81 13.53
N PRO A 690 -23.07 -5.43 14.66
CA PRO A 690 -22.42 -6.65 15.15
C PRO A 690 -22.43 -7.79 14.12
N ALA A 691 -23.60 -8.04 13.51
CA ALA A 691 -23.74 -8.99 12.41
C ALA A 691 -23.54 -8.29 11.06
N ARG A 692 -22.83 -8.94 10.13
CA ARG A 692 -22.56 -8.37 8.81
C ARG A 692 -23.81 -8.27 7.94
N GLU A 693 -23.80 -7.27 7.09
CA GLU A 693 -24.78 -7.14 6.02
C GLU A 693 -24.51 -8.14 4.89
N LEU A 694 -25.47 -8.27 3.98
CA LEU A 694 -25.41 -9.11 2.79
C LEU A 694 -25.57 -8.25 1.54
N LEU A 695 -24.59 -8.35 0.64
CA LEU A 695 -24.62 -7.72 -0.67
C LEU A 695 -25.52 -8.51 -1.63
N ILE A 696 -26.49 -7.82 -2.23
CA ILE A 696 -27.52 -8.39 -3.10
C ILE A 696 -27.29 -7.96 -4.55
N GLY A 697 -27.61 -8.85 -5.49
CA GLY A 697 -27.69 -8.50 -6.91
C GLY A 697 -26.40 -7.88 -7.47
N ASN A 698 -25.23 -8.42 -7.07
CA ASN A 698 -23.92 -7.92 -7.50
C ASN A 698 -23.61 -6.48 -7.02
N GLY A 699 -24.09 -6.14 -5.81
CA GLY A 699 -23.92 -4.82 -5.21
C GLY A 699 -24.97 -3.80 -5.62
N SER A 700 -26.10 -4.26 -6.19
CA SER A 700 -27.24 -3.38 -6.47
C SER A 700 -27.88 -2.83 -5.20
N SER A 701 -27.88 -3.63 -4.12
CA SER A 701 -28.40 -3.24 -2.81
C SER A 701 -27.74 -4.05 -1.69
N ILE A 702 -28.06 -3.68 -0.45
CA ILE A 702 -27.60 -4.33 0.77
C ILE A 702 -28.84 -4.81 1.54
N GLY A 703 -28.75 -5.96 2.21
CA GLY A 703 -29.79 -6.45 3.11
C GLY A 703 -29.23 -7.04 4.40
N LYS A 704 -30.11 -7.28 5.37
CA LYS A 704 -29.79 -7.97 6.63
C LYS A 704 -30.61 -9.24 6.76
N PHE A 705 -30.03 -10.30 7.30
CA PHE A 705 -30.74 -11.54 7.56
C PHE A 705 -31.44 -11.46 8.93
N ASP A 706 -32.75 -11.74 8.96
CA ASP A 706 -33.57 -11.68 10.19
C ASP A 706 -33.79 -13.05 10.85
N GLY A 707 -33.05 -14.07 10.41
CA GLY A 707 -33.23 -15.47 10.80
C GLY A 707 -34.24 -16.24 9.92
N LYS A 708 -34.99 -15.55 9.05
CA LYS A 708 -35.94 -16.19 8.12
C LYS A 708 -35.71 -15.78 6.68
N LYS A 709 -35.40 -14.51 6.44
CA LYS A 709 -35.17 -13.96 5.10
C LYS A 709 -34.19 -12.79 5.15
N VAL A 710 -33.66 -12.44 4.00
CA VAL A 710 -32.86 -11.23 3.82
C VAL A 710 -33.80 -10.07 3.52
N VAL A 711 -33.73 -9.02 4.33
CA VAL A 711 -34.52 -7.80 4.19
C VAL A 711 -33.61 -6.69 3.67
N GLU A 712 -33.92 -6.17 2.49
CA GLU A 712 -33.16 -5.07 1.89
C GLU A 712 -33.22 -3.81 2.75
N VAL A 713 -32.07 -3.16 2.89
CA VAL A 713 -31.93 -1.82 3.46
C VAL A 713 -32.26 -0.82 2.36
N ALA A 714 -33.32 -0.03 2.57
CA ALA A 714 -33.79 0.92 1.57
C ALA A 714 -32.72 1.97 1.21
N ASP A 715 -32.71 2.39 -0.06
CA ASP A 715 -31.91 3.51 -0.59
C ASP A 715 -30.38 3.38 -0.48
N VAL A 716 -29.86 2.16 -0.39
CA VAL A 716 -28.42 1.85 -0.40
C VAL A 716 -28.03 1.16 -1.72
N GLN A 717 -27.13 1.79 -2.48
CA GLN A 717 -26.63 1.28 -3.77
C GLN A 717 -25.10 1.38 -3.81
N PRO A 718 -24.36 0.39 -3.28
CA PRO A 718 -22.91 0.45 -3.16
C PRO A 718 -22.20 0.34 -4.53
N ASN A 719 -22.73 -0.46 -5.44
CA ASN A 719 -22.23 -0.56 -6.81
C ASN A 719 -23.05 0.31 -7.76
N GLN A 720 -22.58 1.54 -8.03
CA GLN A 720 -23.18 2.44 -9.02
C GLN A 720 -22.59 2.26 -10.43
N ILE A 721 -21.74 1.26 -10.66
CA ILE A 721 -20.96 1.13 -11.89
C ILE A 721 -21.68 0.21 -12.88
N PRO A 722 -22.17 0.73 -14.04
CA PRO A 722 -22.89 -0.09 -15.00
C PRO A 722 -22.02 -1.21 -15.59
N ASN A 723 -22.65 -2.35 -15.90
CA ASN A 723 -22.02 -3.50 -16.56
C ASN A 723 -20.77 -4.01 -15.83
N SER A 724 -20.79 -3.96 -14.51
CA SER A 724 -19.73 -4.47 -13.66
C SER A 724 -20.12 -5.78 -12.98
N SER A 725 -19.14 -6.56 -12.57
CA SER A 725 -19.28 -7.80 -11.80
C SER A 725 -18.35 -7.77 -10.60
N LEU A 726 -18.83 -8.22 -9.44
CA LEU A 726 -18.08 -8.31 -8.19
C LEU A 726 -17.01 -9.39 -8.30
N LEU A 727 -15.79 -9.03 -7.92
CA LEU A 727 -14.67 -9.95 -7.74
C LEU A 727 -14.50 -10.31 -6.26
N MET A 728 -14.48 -9.30 -5.38
CA MET A 728 -14.39 -9.48 -3.93
C MET A 728 -14.87 -8.23 -3.18
N VAL A 729 -15.08 -8.39 -1.88
CA VAL A 729 -15.24 -7.31 -0.91
C VAL A 729 -14.07 -7.34 0.07
N ALA A 730 -13.52 -6.19 0.39
CA ALA A 730 -12.44 -6.06 1.36
C ALA A 730 -12.26 -4.61 1.77
N ASP A 731 -11.91 -4.39 3.02
CA ASP A 731 -11.36 -3.14 3.53
C ASP A 731 -10.00 -2.82 2.87
N LEU A 732 -9.98 -1.86 1.94
CA LEU A 732 -8.83 -1.46 1.12
C LEU A 732 -8.49 0.04 1.25
N TYR A 733 -9.53 0.86 1.38
CA TYR A 733 -9.49 2.31 1.37
C TYR A 733 -10.43 2.86 2.45
N GLY A 734 -10.20 4.08 2.87
CA GLY A 734 -11.11 4.75 3.77
C GLY A 734 -11.14 4.16 5.17
N ASP A 735 -12.35 4.04 5.70
CA ASP A 735 -12.60 3.68 7.10
C ASP A 735 -12.57 2.17 7.34
N PHE A 736 -13.58 1.62 8.01
CA PHE A 736 -13.66 0.20 8.37
C PHE A 736 -14.59 -0.58 7.43
N ARG A 737 -15.35 0.14 6.59
CA ARG A 737 -16.30 -0.47 5.65
C ARG A 737 -15.54 -1.11 4.50
N ASP A 738 -16.05 -2.22 4.00
CA ASP A 738 -15.44 -2.91 2.88
C ASP A 738 -15.67 -2.13 1.57
N GLU A 739 -14.62 -2.02 0.76
CA GLU A 739 -14.74 -1.67 -0.65
C GLU A 739 -15.25 -2.86 -1.47
N LEU A 740 -15.91 -2.55 -2.58
CA LEU A 740 -16.21 -3.54 -3.62
C LEU A 740 -15.13 -3.45 -4.69
N VAL A 741 -14.50 -4.58 -4.98
CA VAL A 741 -13.61 -4.75 -6.13
C VAL A 741 -14.40 -5.35 -7.26
N LEU A 742 -14.54 -4.59 -8.34
CA LEU A 742 -15.38 -4.91 -9.49
C LEU A 742 -14.53 -5.11 -10.74
N THR A 743 -15.01 -5.93 -11.68
CA THR A 743 -14.53 -5.97 -13.06
C THR A 743 -15.61 -5.43 -13.99
N ARG A 744 -15.22 -4.67 -15.02
CA ARG A 744 -16.11 -4.26 -16.10
C ARG A 744 -15.35 -4.22 -17.42
N GLN A 745 -16.06 -4.15 -18.53
CA GLN A 745 -15.44 -3.84 -19.83
C GLN A 745 -15.56 -2.35 -20.14
N ASN A 746 -14.47 -1.74 -20.59
CA ASN A 746 -14.52 -0.38 -21.15
C ASN A 746 -15.08 -0.38 -22.58
N ALA A 747 -15.20 0.81 -23.18
CA ALA A 747 -15.78 0.99 -24.52
C ALA A 747 -15.08 0.17 -25.64
N ASN A 748 -13.83 -0.23 -25.45
CA ASN A 748 -13.06 -1.04 -26.40
C ASN A 748 -13.14 -2.55 -26.09
N GLY A 749 -13.95 -2.96 -25.12
CA GLY A 749 -14.06 -4.35 -24.66
C GLY A 749 -12.84 -4.84 -23.87
N MET A 750 -12.01 -3.93 -23.34
CA MET A 750 -10.92 -4.26 -22.44
C MET A 750 -11.45 -4.34 -21.01
N PRO A 751 -11.12 -5.38 -20.22
CA PRO A 751 -11.48 -5.41 -18.81
C PRO A 751 -10.72 -4.35 -18.03
N GLU A 752 -11.38 -3.79 -17.02
CA GLU A 752 -10.84 -2.88 -16.03
C GLU A 752 -11.20 -3.42 -14.64
N VAL A 753 -10.28 -3.31 -13.68
CA VAL A 753 -10.59 -3.54 -12.26
C VAL A 753 -10.90 -2.18 -11.64
N VAL A 754 -12.03 -2.06 -10.95
CA VAL A 754 -12.53 -0.83 -10.36
C VAL A 754 -12.75 -1.07 -8.88
N VAL A 755 -12.23 -0.18 -8.03
CA VAL A 755 -12.51 -0.21 -6.58
C VAL A 755 -13.49 0.90 -6.26
N VAL A 756 -14.60 0.55 -5.61
CA VAL A 756 -15.62 1.50 -5.17
C VAL A 756 -15.78 1.46 -3.66
N THR A 757 -15.93 2.63 -3.06
CA THR A 757 -16.10 2.82 -1.61
C THR A 757 -17.47 3.43 -1.30
N ALA A 758 -17.83 3.47 -0.02
CA ALA A 758 -19.02 4.15 0.44
C ALA A 758 -18.93 5.67 0.23
N THR A 759 -20.06 6.30 -0.11
CA THR A 759 -20.15 7.75 -0.40
C THR A 759 -20.88 8.55 0.69
N ARG A 760 -21.24 7.89 1.80
CA ARG A 760 -22.08 8.46 2.85
C ARG A 760 -21.36 8.51 4.19
N PHE A 761 -21.63 9.60 4.91
CA PHE A 761 -21.18 9.79 6.29
C PHE A 761 -21.68 8.67 7.21
N ILE A 762 -20.80 8.25 8.13
CA ILE A 762 -21.15 7.33 9.20
C ILE A 762 -20.60 7.80 10.54
N GLY A 763 -21.46 7.83 11.56
CA GLY A 763 -21.12 8.23 12.93
C GLY A 763 -20.54 7.10 13.78
N LYS A 764 -19.71 6.24 13.17
CA LYS A 764 -19.03 5.12 13.83
C LYS A 764 -17.57 5.08 13.38
N ALA A 765 -16.70 4.51 14.21
CA ALA A 765 -15.29 4.33 13.90
C ALA A 765 -14.78 3.06 14.59
N TYR A 766 -14.12 2.20 13.81
CA TYR A 766 -13.52 0.95 14.26
C TYR A 766 -12.10 0.86 13.73
N ILE A 767 -11.24 0.13 14.44
CA ILE A 767 -9.88 -0.13 13.99
C ILE A 767 -9.97 -0.88 12.66
N THR A 768 -9.20 -0.40 11.69
CA THR A 768 -9.14 -1.00 10.36
C THR A 768 -8.78 -2.49 10.43
N PRO A 769 -9.55 -3.38 9.78
CA PRO A 769 -9.18 -4.75 9.48
C PRO A 769 -7.72 -4.98 9.07
N THR A 770 -7.15 -4.07 8.30
CA THR A 770 -5.78 -4.16 7.77
C THR A 770 -4.66 -4.02 8.81
N GLU A 771 -4.96 -3.71 10.07
CA GLU A 771 -3.98 -3.75 11.18
C GLU A 771 -3.80 -5.17 11.74
N ASP A 772 -4.69 -6.09 11.36
CA ASP A 772 -4.61 -7.50 11.71
C ASP A 772 -3.77 -8.26 10.67
N ARG A 773 -2.76 -9.00 11.15
CA ARG A 773 -1.82 -9.71 10.28
C ARG A 773 -2.51 -10.79 9.45
N ASP A 774 -3.47 -11.51 10.03
CA ASP A 774 -4.11 -12.65 9.37
C ASP A 774 -5.08 -12.15 8.30
N TYR A 775 -5.80 -11.06 8.57
CA TYR A 775 -6.57 -10.35 7.54
C TYR A 775 -5.68 -9.86 6.39
N ARG A 776 -4.51 -9.28 6.70
CA ARG A 776 -3.55 -8.84 5.67
C ARG A 776 -3.01 -10.01 4.85
N LEU A 777 -2.69 -11.14 5.49
CA LEU A 777 -2.22 -12.34 4.81
C LEU A 777 -3.29 -12.91 3.87
N TRP A 778 -4.56 -12.92 4.29
CA TRP A 778 -5.69 -13.25 3.42
C TRP A 778 -5.76 -12.32 2.21
N LEU A 779 -5.71 -11.00 2.43
CA LEU A 779 -5.79 -10.00 1.36
C LEU A 779 -4.65 -10.15 0.33
N ALA A 780 -3.47 -10.52 0.82
CA ALA A 780 -2.24 -10.73 0.04
C ALA A 780 -2.26 -11.96 -0.86
N HIS A 781 -3.26 -12.84 -0.74
CA HIS A 781 -3.37 -14.04 -1.58
C HIS A 781 -4.78 -14.32 -2.11
N ASN A 782 -5.82 -13.64 -1.63
CA ASN A 782 -7.20 -13.95 -2.01
C ASN A 782 -7.36 -13.94 -3.54
N MET A 783 -7.97 -14.99 -4.11
CA MET A 783 -8.07 -15.27 -5.55
C MET A 783 -6.73 -15.56 -6.29
N GLY A 784 -5.62 -15.05 -5.77
CA GLY A 784 -4.27 -15.19 -6.33
C GLY A 784 -3.63 -16.54 -6.01
N GLY A 785 -3.63 -16.93 -4.73
CA GLY A 785 -3.07 -18.18 -4.20
C GLY A 785 -4.05 -19.36 -4.16
N GLY A 786 -5.29 -19.17 -4.63
CA GLY A 786 -6.33 -20.20 -4.60
C GLY A 786 -7.72 -19.67 -4.94
N TYR A 787 -8.76 -20.42 -4.60
CA TYR A 787 -10.15 -19.99 -4.82
C TYR A 787 -10.51 -18.72 -4.01
N PRO A 788 -11.37 -17.84 -4.57
CA PRO A 788 -11.87 -16.67 -3.85
C PRO A 788 -12.54 -17.07 -2.53
N SER A 789 -12.30 -16.28 -1.50
CA SER A 789 -12.92 -16.47 -0.18
C SER A 789 -13.31 -15.14 0.45
N ILE A 790 -13.99 -15.22 1.60
CA ILE A 790 -14.38 -14.09 2.44
C ILE A 790 -13.72 -14.29 3.80
N TYR A 791 -13.16 -13.21 4.34
CA TYR A 791 -12.59 -13.21 5.68
C TYR A 791 -13.54 -12.48 6.64
N TYR A 792 -13.98 -13.19 7.68
CA TYR A 792 -14.72 -12.60 8.78
C TYR A 792 -13.78 -12.27 9.94
N GLN A 793 -13.96 -11.07 10.48
CA GLN A 793 -13.46 -10.70 11.80
C GLN A 793 -14.40 -9.69 12.43
N GLU A 794 -14.50 -9.74 13.75
CA GLU A 794 -15.25 -8.77 14.53
C GLU A 794 -14.60 -7.38 14.46
N LEU A 795 -15.44 -6.34 14.38
CA LEU A 795 -14.96 -4.96 14.42
C LEU A 795 -14.42 -4.58 15.81
N LYS A 796 -13.14 -4.21 15.84
CA LYS A 796 -12.45 -3.86 17.09
C LYS A 796 -12.59 -2.36 17.36
N THR A 797 -12.97 -2.02 18.59
CA THR A 797 -12.89 -0.62 19.07
C THR A 797 -11.53 -0.36 19.73
N PRO A 798 -11.03 0.88 19.76
CA PRO A 798 -9.83 1.23 20.52
C PRO A 798 -9.93 0.79 21.98
N SER A 799 -8.89 0.11 22.47
CA SER A 799 -8.85 -0.50 23.81
C SER A 799 -8.77 0.50 24.98
N LYS A 800 -8.59 1.80 24.70
CA LYS A 800 -8.47 2.87 25.69
C LYS A 800 -9.35 4.07 25.35
#